data_AF-A0A2M8BB89-F1
#
_entry.id   AF-A0A2M8BB89-F1
#
_cell.length_a   1.000
_cell.length_b   1.000
_cell.length_c   1.000
_cell.angle_alpha   90.00
_cell.angle_beta   90.00
_cell.angle_gamma   90.00
#
_symmetry.space_group_name_H-M   'P 1'
#
loop_
_entity.id
_entity.type
_entity.pdbx_description
1 polymer ?
#
loop_
_entity_poly.entity_id
_entity_poly.type
_entity_poly.pdbx_seq_one_letter_code
_entity_poly.pdbx_strand_id
1 'polypeptide(L)'
;MKSTLDNTEPRLTHVEIGTRALTRGWLHFDTYMLALSRLESGFETVEEVWIASGFLSREHVDLLCDEIPWSQEEEAEQDSTETLVYRNDTLVHQRKPPQSSSDPWNRSSSSSDLVDPATSSIAETMFPPAHNDLGAKISSDEWRTFEASDELAAIVSGQVSERYVIEEEIGRGGGGHVYRAFDRALGRVVAMKLLRQGSGDNEQARKERFISEARATGRLEHPNIIPIHDVGLLPDGSAYYTMSLLTRSSLRHVLRHLGAQDEHMRKEYPLSRLLHIFLEVCQAVAYAHAQGMVHRDLKPDNIMLGEYGEVLVTDWGLARLMAEPAEVMEADGGAPATLGTPAYMPPEQALGRLDLVDELSDVYALGAILYEVLTLCPPYEGASAIDVLEQVASGNLISPSKRAMGRHIPKDLEDICLRAMSTERERRTVTPIELHDEVLGYVEGLRSREAKRKVFLGRTASREYFRTIDDIEEHSNTVRSLREEIPPHAEVAVKAPLWAAEDHLERDLTRQAQSYSDAVRAFTQALAYDPNLEKAKRGLADLYWSRFQTAEKRKEIIDQIHYTALIRQMDREKHYVDLLEGNGSLVLNSDPPGAQVTLLTYKESQRVLRASKSSTIGATPVRLERLEMGSYLALVELPGYLPAHYPIWVGRCKHVRATVKLLKEKALPDAFKYIPGGPFLAGGDPDALNSDRERTLDVPPFAIATDHVTFAEYLEFLDAVQTRSPNEALKRAPQTRDGDGPLAVLENGRWQPKPILIEGEARRRYPLGAGHELQLPIMCIDVEDALAYVAWRSHRDGLAYRLPTAIEREKAARGVDGRVFPWGDHFDATFCKMRLSRPEMPQPEPVGVFPTDLSVYGVRDLAGGVQDWCRDDEWSREFAANPTVSVPDAPLGELPPESCRVGGGAWNLFEDSCRAASRVRVLSIGRSVGVGMRLALDVND
;
A
#
# COMPACT_ATOMS: atom_id res chain seq x y z
N MET A 1 -11.98 40.37 -18.56
CA MET A 1 -12.77 41.63 -18.47
C MET A 1 -12.97 41.95 -16.99
N LYS A 2 -12.89 43.23 -16.59
CA LYS A 2 -13.15 43.71 -15.21
C LYS A 2 -14.57 44.30 -15.10
N SER A 3 -15.13 44.19 -13.89
CA SER A 3 -16.44 44.69 -13.39
C SER A 3 -17.66 43.87 -13.82
N THR A 4 -18.56 43.47 -12.94
CA THR A 4 -19.26 44.29 -11.93
C THR A 4 -19.51 43.56 -10.60
N LEU A 5 -19.42 44.34 -9.51
CA LEU A 5 -19.94 44.01 -8.18
C LEU A 5 -21.46 43.86 -8.26
N ASP A 6 -21.97 42.70 -7.85
CA ASP A 6 -23.34 42.56 -7.39
C ASP A 6 -23.33 41.94 -5.98
N ASN A 7 -24.26 42.43 -5.17
CA ASN A 7 -24.23 42.40 -3.72
C ASN A 7 -24.92 41.13 -3.18
N THR A 8 -24.31 39.98 -3.39
CA THR A 8 -24.77 38.68 -2.89
C THR A 8 -23.71 38.10 -1.94
N GLU A 9 -24.16 37.41 -0.88
CA GLU A 9 -23.32 36.70 0.09
C GLU A 9 -22.16 35.94 -0.60
N PRO A 10 -20.99 35.80 0.03
CA PRO A 10 -19.83 35.18 -0.61
C PRO A 10 -20.14 33.73 -0.94
N ARG A 11 -20.62 33.48 -2.16
CA ARG A 11 -20.79 32.14 -2.69
C ARG A 11 -19.42 31.58 -2.99
N LEU A 12 -19.16 30.38 -2.48
CA LEU A 12 -17.95 29.62 -2.78
C LEU A 12 -17.79 29.47 -4.29
N THR A 13 -16.57 29.61 -4.77
CA THR A 13 -16.22 29.38 -6.15
C THR A 13 -16.43 27.90 -6.51
N HIS A 14 -16.73 27.60 -7.77
CA HIS A 14 -16.85 26.22 -8.25
C HIS A 14 -15.59 25.38 -7.97
N VAL A 15 -14.41 26.01 -7.90
CA VAL A 15 -13.17 25.34 -7.51
C VAL A 15 -13.23 24.88 -6.06
N GLU A 16 -13.74 25.71 -5.15
CA GLU A 16 -13.89 25.39 -3.72
C GLU A 16 -14.95 24.31 -3.50
N ILE A 17 -16.10 24.39 -4.16
CA ILE A 17 -17.15 23.36 -4.07
C ILE A 17 -16.64 22.01 -4.56
N GLY A 18 -15.95 21.99 -5.70
CA GLY A 18 -15.38 20.76 -6.23
C GLY A 18 -14.24 20.20 -5.37
N THR A 19 -13.41 21.06 -4.77
CA THR A 19 -12.34 20.63 -3.85
C THR A 19 -12.93 20.02 -2.58
N ARG A 20 -13.98 20.62 -2.02
CA ARG A 20 -14.69 20.05 -0.85
C ARG A 20 -15.38 18.73 -1.19
N ALA A 21 -16.00 18.63 -2.36
CA ALA A 21 -16.61 17.38 -2.85
C ALA A 21 -15.58 16.26 -3.06
N LEU A 22 -14.38 16.58 -3.58
CA LEU A 22 -13.26 15.63 -3.71
C LEU A 22 -12.77 15.15 -2.34
N THR A 23 -12.62 16.07 -1.39
CA THR A 23 -12.14 15.76 -0.03
C THR A 23 -13.10 14.84 0.72
N ARG A 24 -14.40 14.96 0.45
CA ARG A 24 -15.44 14.08 0.99
C ARG A 24 -15.64 12.77 0.22
N GLY A 25 -14.92 12.58 -0.89
CA GLY A 25 -15.11 11.43 -1.77
C GLY A 25 -16.45 11.42 -2.52
N TRP A 26 -17.15 12.55 -2.56
CA TRP A 26 -18.41 12.71 -3.30
C TRP A 26 -18.18 12.96 -4.79
N LEU A 27 -16.97 13.43 -5.15
CA LEU A 27 -16.47 13.46 -6.51
C LEU A 27 -15.12 12.73 -6.59
N HIS A 28 -14.81 12.17 -7.76
CA HIS A 28 -13.47 11.72 -8.12
C HIS A 28 -12.74 12.79 -8.95
N PHE A 29 -11.41 12.83 -8.87
CA PHE A 29 -10.59 13.86 -9.54
C PHE A 29 -10.80 13.86 -11.07
N ASP A 30 -10.93 12.69 -11.69
CA ASP A 30 -11.16 12.58 -13.13
C ASP A 30 -12.54 13.15 -13.53
N THR A 31 -13.56 12.95 -12.69
CA THR A 31 -14.89 13.52 -12.87
C THR A 31 -14.90 15.04 -12.70
N TYR A 32 -14.11 15.56 -11.76
CA TYR A 32 -13.92 16.99 -11.55
C TYR A 32 -13.26 17.64 -12.77
N MET A 33 -12.19 17.03 -13.29
CA MET A 33 -11.49 17.50 -14.49
C MET A 33 -12.34 17.39 -15.75
N LEU A 34 -13.14 16.33 -15.88
CA LEU A 34 -14.08 16.16 -16.99
C LEU A 34 -15.15 17.25 -16.98
N ALA A 35 -15.70 17.61 -15.82
CA ALA A 35 -16.68 18.68 -15.72
C ALA A 35 -16.10 20.06 -16.04
N LEU A 36 -14.86 20.34 -15.61
CA LEU A 36 -14.14 21.57 -15.96
C LEU A 36 -13.91 21.68 -17.48
N SER A 37 -13.57 20.57 -18.15
CA SER A 37 -13.42 20.54 -19.62
C SER A 37 -14.73 20.80 -20.38
N ARG A 38 -15.89 20.59 -19.75
CA ARG A 38 -17.22 20.80 -20.35
C ARG A 38 -17.81 22.20 -20.15
N LEU A 39 -17.19 23.05 -19.33
CA LEU A 39 -17.55 24.47 -19.22
C LEU A 39 -17.32 25.24 -20.53
N GLU A 40 -16.37 24.77 -21.35
CA GLU A 40 -16.09 25.36 -22.66
C GLU A 40 -17.20 25.06 -23.69
N SER A 41 -18.19 24.23 -23.34
CA SER A 41 -19.27 23.75 -24.24
C SER A 41 -20.68 24.26 -23.94
N GLY A 42 -20.84 25.34 -23.17
CA GLY A 42 -22.10 26.11 -23.11
C GLY A 42 -22.99 25.92 -21.88
N PHE A 43 -22.44 25.49 -20.75
CA PHE A 43 -23.11 25.52 -19.44
C PHE A 43 -22.70 26.79 -18.66
N GLU A 44 -23.62 27.40 -17.90
CA GLU A 44 -23.35 28.66 -17.20
C GLU A 44 -22.51 28.47 -15.92
N THR A 45 -22.64 27.33 -15.22
CA THR A 45 -21.77 26.98 -14.07
C THR A 45 -21.39 25.49 -14.02
N VAL A 46 -20.32 25.18 -13.27
CA VAL A 46 -19.80 23.81 -13.12
C VAL A 46 -20.72 22.94 -12.26
N GLU A 47 -21.44 23.55 -11.31
CA GLU A 47 -22.38 22.82 -10.46
C GLU A 47 -23.52 22.22 -11.28
N GLU A 48 -24.00 22.95 -12.28
CA GLU A 48 -25.04 22.45 -13.19
C GLU A 48 -24.55 21.25 -14.01
N VAL A 49 -23.27 21.23 -14.40
CA VAL A 49 -22.68 20.08 -15.10
C VAL A 49 -22.60 18.85 -14.17
N TRP A 50 -22.25 19.05 -12.90
CA TRP A 50 -22.23 17.95 -11.91
C TRP A 50 -23.62 17.43 -11.61
N ILE A 51 -24.62 18.31 -11.48
CA ILE A 51 -26.00 17.93 -11.21
C ILE A 51 -26.64 17.25 -12.43
N ALA A 52 -26.49 17.82 -13.63
CA ALA A 52 -27.05 17.26 -14.86
C ALA A 52 -26.41 15.93 -15.25
N SER A 53 -25.15 15.72 -14.89
CA SER A 53 -24.45 14.44 -15.10
C SER A 53 -24.67 13.43 -13.96
N GLY A 54 -25.42 13.80 -12.91
CA GLY A 54 -25.77 12.93 -11.80
C GLY A 54 -24.64 12.67 -10.79
N PHE A 55 -23.55 13.44 -10.85
CA PHE A 55 -22.40 13.29 -9.94
C PHE A 55 -22.64 13.90 -8.56
N LEU A 56 -23.41 14.99 -8.48
CA LEU A 56 -23.88 15.58 -7.23
C LEU A 56 -25.37 15.86 -7.31
N SER A 57 -26.10 15.74 -6.19
CA SER A 57 -27.45 16.28 -6.08
C SER A 57 -27.39 17.77 -5.75
N ARG A 58 -28.51 18.48 -5.93
CA ARG A 58 -28.59 19.90 -5.54
C ARG A 58 -28.42 20.08 -4.03
N GLU A 59 -28.94 19.14 -3.23
CA GLU A 59 -28.72 19.09 -1.77
C GLU A 59 -27.23 18.95 -1.40
N HIS A 60 -26.44 18.15 -2.15
CA HIS A 60 -24.99 18.07 -1.91
C HIS A 60 -24.29 19.41 -2.16
N VAL A 61 -24.68 20.13 -3.22
CA VAL A 61 -24.09 21.43 -3.53
C VAL A 61 -24.47 22.46 -2.46
N ASP A 62 -25.72 22.47 -2.02
CA ASP A 62 -26.20 23.39 -0.98
C ASP A 62 -25.47 23.12 0.36
N LEU A 63 -25.29 21.86 0.76
CA LEU A 63 -24.49 21.45 1.92
C LEU A 63 -23.03 21.93 1.85
N LEU A 64 -22.42 21.91 0.67
CA LEU A 64 -21.05 22.38 0.46
C LEU A 64 -20.98 23.92 0.45
N CYS A 65 -22.07 24.61 0.10
CA CYS A 65 -22.17 26.07 0.06
C CYS A 65 -22.42 26.69 1.44
N ASP A 66 -23.19 26.02 2.29
CA ASP A 66 -23.51 26.46 3.66
C ASP A 66 -22.32 26.30 4.65
N GLU A 67 -21.24 25.69 4.20
CA GLU A 67 -20.00 25.55 4.97
C GLU A 67 -19.16 26.83 4.92
N ILE A 68 -18.96 27.43 6.09
CA ILE A 68 -18.15 28.65 6.31
C ILE A 68 -16.77 28.51 5.62
N PRO A 69 -16.21 29.58 5.01
CA PRO A 69 -14.91 29.52 4.36
C PRO A 69 -13.82 29.02 5.32
N TRP A 70 -12.90 28.22 4.80
CA TRP A 70 -11.71 27.76 5.50
C TRP A 70 -10.75 28.94 5.76
N SER A 71 -11.10 29.74 6.75
CA SER A 71 -10.20 30.63 7.45
C SER A 71 -10.60 30.60 8.92
N GLN A 72 -10.11 29.59 9.65
CA GLN A 72 -9.61 29.66 11.03
C GLN A 72 -9.65 28.35 11.82
N GLU A 73 -10.19 27.25 11.27
CA GLU A 73 -10.24 25.98 12.01
C GLU A 73 -9.82 24.82 11.10
N GLU A 74 -8.50 24.55 11.05
CA GLU A 74 -7.87 23.22 10.86
C GLU A 74 -6.35 23.42 10.64
N GLU A 75 -5.68 23.95 11.67
CA GLU A 75 -4.23 23.84 11.85
C GLU A 75 -3.94 22.91 13.05
N ALA A 76 -4.71 21.83 13.17
CA ALA A 76 -4.53 20.79 14.17
C ALA A 76 -4.70 19.42 13.48
N GLU A 77 -3.58 18.70 13.38
CA GLU A 77 -3.41 17.33 12.86
C GLU A 77 -2.77 17.18 11.47
N GLN A 78 -1.60 17.78 11.28
CA GLN A 78 -0.52 17.14 10.52
C GLN A 78 0.78 17.22 11.34
N ASP A 79 1.06 16.13 12.03
CA ASP A 79 2.32 15.86 12.69
C ASP A 79 3.40 15.60 11.61
N SER A 80 4.57 16.21 11.78
CA SER A 80 5.82 16.07 11.01
C SER A 80 5.88 16.63 9.57
N THR A 81 6.14 17.94 9.42
CA THR A 81 7.12 18.41 8.42
C THR A 81 7.94 19.59 8.96
N GLU A 82 9.25 19.51 8.80
CA GLU A 82 10.23 20.51 9.20
C GLU A 82 10.21 21.71 8.23
N THR A 83 9.98 22.92 8.71
CA THR A 83 10.01 24.13 7.87
C THR A 83 11.30 24.92 8.10
N LEU A 84 12.10 25.04 7.05
CA LEU A 84 13.32 25.87 7.00
C LEU A 84 12.97 27.29 6.56
N VAL A 85 13.40 28.30 7.32
CA VAL A 85 13.22 29.72 6.96
C VAL A 85 14.56 30.45 6.99
N TYR A 86 14.81 31.26 5.96
CA TYR A 86 15.99 32.13 5.86
C TYR A 86 15.78 33.43 6.64
N ARG A 87 16.77 33.79 7.46
CA ARG A 87 16.88 35.12 8.06
C ARG A 87 18.32 35.60 7.92
N ASN A 88 18.53 36.74 7.24
CA ASN A 88 19.84 37.33 6.95
C ASN A 88 20.85 36.32 6.37
N ASP A 89 20.49 35.69 5.24
CA ASP A 89 21.31 34.70 4.52
C ASP A 89 21.82 33.51 5.33
N THR A 90 21.22 33.21 6.49
CA THR A 90 21.53 32.01 7.28
C THR A 90 20.25 31.28 7.70
N LEU A 91 20.30 29.94 7.68
CA LEU A 91 19.19 29.03 7.95
C LEU A 91 19.11 28.71 9.45
N VAL A 92 17.96 28.93 10.12
CA VAL A 92 17.81 28.66 11.57
C VAL A 92 16.48 27.97 11.91
N HIS A 93 16.51 26.99 12.82
CA HIS A 93 15.38 26.17 13.30
C HIS A 93 14.61 26.81 14.48
N GLN A 94 13.28 26.67 14.53
CA GLN A 94 12.47 27.07 15.70
C GLN A 94 11.26 26.12 15.93
N ARG A 95 10.99 25.73 17.19
CA ARG A 95 9.82 24.94 17.63
C ARG A 95 8.85 25.80 18.47
N LYS A 96 7.54 25.54 18.42
CA LYS A 96 6.47 26.17 19.23
C LYS A 96 5.65 25.12 20.02
N PRO A 97 5.12 25.42 21.23
CA PRO A 97 4.29 24.51 22.04
C PRO A 97 2.76 24.72 21.84
N PRO A 98 1.90 23.73 22.16
CA PRO A 98 0.45 23.75 21.84
C PRO A 98 -0.46 24.35 22.94
N GLN A 99 -1.68 24.77 22.55
CA GLN A 99 -2.76 25.34 23.40
C GLN A 99 -3.97 24.38 23.52
N SER A 100 -4.68 24.44 24.65
CA SER A 100 -5.83 23.60 25.07
C SER A 100 -7.21 24.17 24.68
N SER A 101 -8.16 23.32 24.25
CA SER A 101 -9.59 23.64 24.04
C SER A 101 -10.48 23.06 25.16
N SER A 102 -11.64 23.69 25.35
CA SER A 102 -12.59 23.57 26.48
C SER A 102 -13.60 22.41 26.38
N ASP A 103 -13.94 21.82 27.54
CA ASP A 103 -14.86 20.69 27.71
C ASP A 103 -16.28 21.14 28.17
N PRO A 104 -17.40 20.52 27.72
CA PRO A 104 -18.77 20.95 28.03
C PRO A 104 -19.53 19.95 28.93
N TRP A 105 -19.25 19.87 30.24
CA TRP A 105 -20.09 19.07 31.16
C TRP A 105 -20.15 19.66 32.57
N ASN A 106 -21.27 20.32 32.90
CA ASN A 106 -21.62 20.70 34.26
C ASN A 106 -23.01 20.13 34.60
N ARG A 107 -23.06 19.05 35.40
CA ARG A 107 -24.23 18.66 36.21
C ARG A 107 -23.78 18.02 37.53
N SER A 108 -24.22 18.67 38.60
CA SER A 108 -24.04 18.34 40.00
C SER A 108 -24.78 17.07 40.46
N SER A 109 -24.16 16.31 41.36
CA SER A 109 -24.87 15.68 42.48
C SER A 109 -23.92 15.40 43.64
N SER A 110 -24.32 15.87 44.81
CA SER A 110 -23.66 15.80 46.10
C SER A 110 -23.83 14.45 46.81
N SER A 111 -22.78 13.94 47.44
CA SER A 111 -22.87 13.14 48.67
C SER A 111 -21.52 13.12 49.40
N SER A 112 -21.53 13.69 50.60
CA SER A 112 -20.58 13.46 51.70
C SER A 112 -20.76 12.02 52.23
N ASP A 113 -19.88 11.31 52.95
CA ASP A 113 -18.82 11.58 53.92
C ASP A 113 -17.96 10.29 54.09
N LEU A 114 -16.85 10.42 54.85
CA LEU A 114 -16.07 9.43 55.62
C LEU A 114 -14.66 9.10 55.09
N VAL A 115 -13.65 9.75 55.69
CA VAL A 115 -12.26 9.27 55.75
C VAL A 115 -11.75 9.39 57.20
N ASP A 116 -11.15 8.31 57.67
CA ASP A 116 -10.55 8.10 59.00
C ASP A 116 -9.09 8.65 59.02
N PRO A 117 -8.67 9.49 60.00
CA PRO A 117 -7.39 10.17 59.95
C PRO A 117 -6.30 9.42 60.73
N ALA A 118 -5.69 8.39 60.15
CA ALA A 118 -4.58 7.70 60.83
C ALA A 118 -3.57 6.94 59.96
N THR A 119 -3.22 7.39 58.75
CA THR A 119 -1.97 6.96 58.07
C THR A 119 -1.68 7.91 56.90
N SER A 120 -0.77 8.88 57.04
CA SER A 120 -0.26 9.65 55.89
C SER A 120 1.23 9.38 55.68
N SER A 121 1.56 8.83 54.51
CA SER A 121 2.94 8.71 54.01
C SER A 121 3.41 10.07 53.46
N ILE A 122 4.72 10.35 53.47
CA ILE A 122 5.29 11.59 52.92
C ILE A 122 5.10 11.67 51.39
N ALA A 123 5.00 10.53 50.71
CA ALA A 123 4.81 10.49 49.26
C ALA A 123 3.41 10.89 48.74
N GLU A 124 2.32 10.70 49.51
CA GLU A 124 0.98 11.20 49.11
C GLU A 124 0.86 12.73 49.21
N THR A 125 1.89 13.38 49.76
CA THR A 125 1.92 14.78 50.13
C THR A 125 2.94 15.59 49.34
N MET A 126 3.30 15.10 48.15
CA MET A 126 4.04 15.87 47.14
C MET A 126 3.12 16.44 46.04
N PHE A 127 1.80 16.32 46.21
CA PHE A 127 0.82 16.69 45.20
C PHE A 127 -0.13 17.75 45.75
N PRO A 128 -0.43 18.82 45.01
CA PRO A 128 -1.54 19.70 45.39
C PRO A 128 -2.84 18.88 45.51
N PRO A 129 -3.76 19.21 46.44
CA PRO A 129 -4.99 18.45 46.61
C PRO A 129 -5.78 18.42 45.31
N ALA A 130 -6.28 17.23 44.93
CA ALA A 130 -7.13 17.05 43.77
C ALA A 130 -8.50 17.70 44.02
N HIS A 131 -8.58 19.02 43.85
CA HIS A 131 -9.84 19.75 43.75
C HIS A 131 -10.28 19.77 42.28
N ASN A 132 -11.29 18.94 41.98
CA ASN A 132 -12.32 19.39 41.04
C ASN A 132 -12.97 20.64 41.66
N ASP A 133 -13.12 21.67 40.85
CA ASP A 133 -13.74 22.98 41.14
C ASP A 133 -12.81 24.05 41.79
N LEU A 134 -12.07 24.77 40.93
CA LEU A 134 -11.60 26.15 41.17
C LEU A 134 -11.38 26.87 39.83
N GLY A 135 -12.48 27.18 39.16
CA GLY A 135 -12.50 28.25 38.17
C GLY A 135 -12.38 29.61 38.85
N ALA A 136 -11.15 30.08 39.12
CA ALA A 136 -10.74 31.49 39.09
C ALA A 136 -9.34 31.70 39.73
N LYS A 137 -8.42 32.25 38.92
CA LYS A 137 -7.14 32.93 39.26
C LYS A 137 -6.11 32.02 39.94
N ILE A 138 -4.99 31.67 39.29
CA ILE A 138 -3.94 32.53 38.73
C ILE A 138 -3.48 31.98 37.37
N SER A 139 -3.27 32.86 36.40
CA SER A 139 -2.81 32.51 35.05
C SER A 139 -1.36 31.99 35.07
N SER A 140 -1.11 30.90 34.36
CA SER A 140 0.21 30.37 34.03
C SER A 140 1.06 31.30 33.14
N ASP A 141 0.63 32.54 32.88
CA ASP A 141 1.40 33.54 32.14
C ASP A 141 2.22 34.51 33.03
N GLU A 142 2.02 34.56 34.35
CA GLU A 142 2.70 35.56 35.21
C GLU A 142 4.20 35.30 35.45
N TRP A 143 4.71 34.09 35.22
CA TRP A 143 6.13 33.76 35.43
C TRP A 143 7.01 33.92 34.18
N ARG A 144 6.42 34.09 32.99
CA ARG A 144 7.19 34.32 31.74
C ARG A 144 7.69 35.77 31.58
N THR A 145 7.23 36.69 32.43
CA THR A 145 7.71 38.08 32.50
C THR A 145 8.44 38.37 33.82
N PHE A 146 9.28 37.46 34.28
CA PHE A 146 10.36 37.81 35.21
C PHE A 146 11.55 38.32 34.39
N GLU A 147 11.86 39.61 34.50
CA GLU A 147 13.02 40.23 33.84
C GLU A 147 14.32 39.58 34.36
N ALA A 148 14.79 38.58 33.63
CA ALA A 148 15.96 37.77 34.00
C ALA A 148 17.28 38.57 34.14
N SER A 149 17.34 39.85 33.74
CA SER A 149 18.58 40.63 33.80
C SER A 149 18.94 41.14 35.19
N ASP A 150 17.95 41.52 36.00
CA ASP A 150 18.21 42.22 37.27
C ASP A 150 18.49 41.26 38.44
N GLU A 151 17.84 40.10 38.47
CA GLU A 151 18.13 39.06 39.47
C GLU A 151 19.42 38.28 39.18
N LEU A 152 19.79 38.03 37.91
CA LEU A 152 21.12 37.47 37.59
C LEU A 152 22.24 38.40 38.04
N ALA A 153 22.07 39.72 37.86
CA ALA A 153 23.01 40.72 38.39
C ALA A 153 23.05 40.73 39.92
N ALA A 154 21.92 40.52 40.60
CA ALA A 154 21.83 40.36 42.06
C ALA A 154 22.47 39.06 42.57
N ILE A 155 22.37 37.95 41.84
CA ILE A 155 23.03 36.66 42.14
C ILE A 155 24.56 36.82 42.02
N VAL A 156 25.03 37.44 40.93
CA VAL A 156 26.45 37.67 40.66
C VAL A 156 27.07 38.68 41.64
N SER A 157 26.28 39.63 42.17
CA SER A 157 26.70 40.61 43.18
C SER A 157 26.51 40.17 44.64
N GLY A 158 25.97 38.96 44.88
CA GLY A 158 25.78 38.40 46.22
C GLY A 158 24.65 39.05 47.03
N GLN A 159 23.66 39.69 46.38
CA GLN A 159 22.60 40.46 47.02
C GLN A 159 21.20 39.79 47.05
N VAL A 160 21.06 38.54 46.61
CA VAL A 160 19.77 37.82 46.74
C VAL A 160 19.51 37.47 48.21
N SER A 161 18.48 38.08 48.80
CA SER A 161 18.18 37.91 50.23
C SER A 161 17.65 36.51 50.59
N GLU A 162 17.02 35.78 49.66
CA GLU A 162 16.48 34.41 49.90
C GLU A 162 16.51 33.58 48.59
N ARG A 163 17.18 32.41 48.59
CA ARG A 163 17.36 31.52 47.40
C ARG A 163 16.06 30.87 46.93
N TYR A 164 15.19 30.51 47.87
CA TYR A 164 13.96 29.76 47.60
C TYR A 164 12.74 30.59 47.95
N VAL A 165 11.78 30.67 47.02
CA VAL A 165 10.43 31.19 47.30
C VAL A 165 9.55 30.02 47.67
N ILE A 166 9.17 29.91 48.94
CA ILE A 166 8.24 28.89 49.40
C ILE A 166 6.83 29.34 49.00
N GLU A 167 6.14 28.51 48.21
CA GLU A 167 4.78 28.78 47.74
C GLU A 167 3.78 28.01 48.62
N GLU A 168 3.08 27.04 48.07
CA GLU A 168 2.03 26.28 48.76
C GLU A 168 2.56 25.00 49.41
N GLU A 169 1.89 24.57 50.48
CA GLU A 169 2.12 23.24 51.08
C GLU A 169 1.49 22.18 50.17
N ILE A 170 2.32 21.36 49.53
CA ILE A 170 1.89 20.23 48.71
C ILE A 170 1.68 18.97 49.55
N GLY A 171 2.13 19.00 50.82
CA GLY A 171 1.50 18.24 51.87
C GLY A 171 2.36 17.95 53.11
N ARG A 172 1.88 17.01 53.93
CA ARG A 172 2.29 16.81 55.32
C ARG A 172 2.51 15.34 55.71
N GLY A 173 3.69 15.03 56.23
CA GLY A 173 4.04 13.67 56.70
C GLY A 173 4.71 13.62 58.07
N GLY A 174 5.04 12.42 58.55
CA GLY A 174 5.62 12.18 59.87
C GLY A 174 6.98 12.86 60.14
N GLY A 175 7.74 13.17 59.07
CA GLY A 175 9.07 13.79 59.14
C GLY A 175 9.12 15.30 58.85
N GLY A 176 8.01 15.93 58.43
CA GLY A 176 8.01 17.33 58.03
C GLY A 176 6.87 17.74 57.10
N HIS A 177 6.92 19.00 56.66
CA HIS A 177 6.00 19.59 55.68
C HIS A 177 6.71 19.74 54.34
N VAL A 178 6.05 19.38 53.23
CA VAL A 178 6.58 19.51 51.87
C VAL A 178 5.87 20.69 51.19
N TYR A 179 6.66 21.62 50.67
CA TYR A 179 6.20 22.80 49.97
C TYR A 179 6.64 22.76 48.52
N ARG A 180 5.80 23.29 47.62
CA ARG A 180 6.26 23.73 46.31
C ARG A 180 7.10 24.99 46.50
N ALA A 181 8.29 25.02 45.92
CA ALA A 181 9.18 26.17 46.05
C ALA A 181 9.85 26.51 44.70
N PHE A 182 10.10 27.79 44.46
CA PHE A 182 10.84 28.25 43.30
C PHE A 182 12.31 28.52 43.68
N ASP A 183 13.24 27.76 43.10
CA ASP A 183 14.68 28.01 43.19
C ASP A 183 15.04 29.17 42.26
N ARG A 184 15.23 30.37 42.81
CA ARG A 184 15.57 31.57 42.04
C ARG A 184 16.95 31.48 41.40
N ALA A 185 17.88 30.76 42.01
CA ALA A 185 19.23 30.64 41.51
C ALA A 185 19.30 29.76 40.25
N LEU A 186 18.47 28.72 40.19
CA LEU A 186 18.41 27.77 39.07
C LEU A 186 17.21 28.00 38.13
N GLY A 187 16.29 28.90 38.47
CA GLY A 187 15.11 29.24 37.67
C GLY A 187 14.13 28.06 37.51
N ARG A 188 13.95 27.23 38.55
CA ARG A 188 13.10 26.03 38.49
C ARG A 188 12.21 25.87 39.71
N VAL A 189 11.10 25.16 39.52
CA VAL A 189 10.24 24.72 40.62
C VAL A 189 10.78 23.41 41.21
N VAL A 190 10.82 23.31 42.53
CA VAL A 190 11.28 22.15 43.29
C VAL A 190 10.27 21.80 44.39
N ALA A 191 10.29 20.56 44.86
CA ALA A 191 9.65 20.19 46.13
C ALA A 191 10.67 20.42 47.26
N MET A 192 10.28 21.20 48.28
CA MET A 192 11.10 21.51 49.45
C MET A 192 10.47 20.88 50.69
N LYS A 193 11.17 19.94 51.33
CA LYS A 193 10.75 19.40 52.63
C LYS A 193 11.37 20.23 53.74
N LEU A 194 10.57 20.63 54.72
CA LEU A 194 10.95 21.38 55.91
C LEU A 194 10.76 20.53 57.17
N LEU A 195 11.76 20.53 58.03
CA LEU A 195 11.65 19.88 59.33
C LEU A 195 10.66 20.64 60.23
N ARG A 196 9.71 19.91 60.83
CA ARG A 196 8.74 20.47 61.78
C ARG A 196 9.44 20.96 63.05
N GLN A 197 9.22 22.23 63.43
CA GLN A 197 9.66 22.73 64.74
C GLN A 197 8.87 22.06 65.87
N GLY A 198 9.58 21.53 66.87
CA GLY A 198 8.98 20.86 68.02
C GLY A 198 9.56 21.38 69.31
N SER A 199 8.71 21.61 70.31
CA SER A 199 9.11 22.09 71.64
C SER A 199 9.55 20.90 72.51
N GLY A 200 10.87 20.68 72.68
CA GLY A 200 11.40 19.67 73.61
C GLY A 200 12.88 19.31 73.43
N ASP A 201 13.46 18.59 74.40
CA ASP A 201 14.90 18.23 74.53
C ASP A 201 15.48 17.33 73.40
N ASN A 202 14.70 17.00 72.36
CA ASN A 202 15.07 16.06 71.29
C ASN A 202 15.16 16.71 69.89
N GLU A 203 15.26 18.06 69.82
CA GLU A 203 15.30 18.81 68.56
C GLU A 203 16.55 18.48 67.72
N GLN A 204 17.71 18.32 68.37
CA GLN A 204 18.97 18.01 67.69
C GLN A 204 18.94 16.64 67.00
N ALA A 205 18.45 15.60 67.69
CA ALA A 205 18.32 14.25 67.11
C ALA A 205 17.27 14.17 65.99
N ARG A 206 16.28 15.08 65.95
CA ARG A 206 15.33 15.20 64.83
C ARG A 206 15.99 15.85 63.61
N LYS A 207 16.79 16.92 63.81
CA LYS A 207 17.59 17.57 62.75
C LYS A 207 18.60 16.61 62.13
N GLU A 208 19.30 15.84 62.94
CA GLU A 208 20.29 14.86 62.47
C GLU A 208 19.65 13.75 61.62
N ARG A 209 18.51 13.19 62.05
CA ARG A 209 17.76 12.20 61.25
C ARG A 209 17.25 12.77 59.93
N PHE A 210 16.71 13.98 59.95
CA PHE A 210 16.21 14.67 58.75
C PHE A 210 17.32 14.93 57.71
N ILE A 211 18.49 15.37 58.16
CA ILE A 211 19.65 15.56 57.28
C ILE A 211 20.22 14.22 56.82
N SER A 212 20.18 13.18 57.66
CA SER A 212 20.61 11.83 57.29
C SER A 212 19.79 11.26 56.14
N GLU A 213 18.45 11.42 56.16
CA GLU A 213 17.54 11.03 55.07
C GLU A 213 17.92 11.70 53.73
N ALA A 214 18.14 13.02 53.75
CA ALA A 214 18.53 13.78 52.57
C ALA A 214 19.91 13.32 52.04
N ARG A 215 20.87 13.05 52.93
CA ARG A 215 22.21 12.56 52.56
C ARG A 215 22.20 11.12 52.05
N ALA A 216 21.36 10.25 52.62
CA ALA A 216 21.19 8.89 52.15
C ALA A 216 20.64 8.89 50.72
N THR A 217 19.53 9.60 50.49
CA THR A 217 18.93 9.73 49.15
C THR A 217 19.90 10.43 48.17
N GLY A 218 20.56 11.51 48.59
CA GLY A 218 21.48 12.27 47.75
C GLY A 218 22.78 11.54 47.36
N ARG A 219 23.09 10.38 47.97
CA ARG A 219 24.19 9.50 47.54
C ARG A 219 23.78 8.57 46.40
N LEU A 220 22.50 8.45 46.11
CA LEU A 220 21.97 7.56 45.09
C LEU A 220 21.71 8.34 43.80
N GLU A 221 22.53 8.08 42.79
CA GLU A 221 22.38 8.68 41.45
C GLU A 221 21.84 7.64 40.47
N HIS A 222 20.52 7.58 40.33
CA HIS A 222 19.86 6.63 39.43
C HIS A 222 18.60 7.27 38.81
N PRO A 223 18.27 7.02 37.53
CA PRO A 223 17.10 7.60 36.87
C PRO A 223 15.77 7.26 37.56
N ASN A 224 15.71 6.13 38.28
CA ASN A 224 14.53 5.69 39.02
C ASN A 224 14.56 5.98 40.53
N ILE A 225 15.42 6.89 40.99
CA ILE A 225 15.48 7.35 42.38
C ILE A 225 15.33 8.87 42.40
N ILE A 226 14.53 9.40 43.32
CA ILE A 226 14.29 10.85 43.39
C ILE A 226 15.60 11.61 43.66
N PRO A 227 16.02 12.54 42.78
CA PRO A 227 17.24 13.29 43.00
C PRO A 227 17.02 14.37 44.07
N ILE A 228 17.94 14.42 45.04
CA ILE A 228 18.06 15.52 45.99
C ILE A 228 18.93 16.62 45.36
N HIS A 229 18.40 17.84 45.33
CA HIS A 229 19.00 18.99 44.68
C HIS A 229 19.80 19.89 45.63
N ASP A 230 19.38 20.00 46.88
CA ASP A 230 20.01 20.88 47.89
C ASP A 230 19.65 20.43 49.31
N VAL A 231 20.50 20.73 50.30
CA VAL A 231 20.21 20.57 51.74
C VAL A 231 20.80 21.74 52.51
N GLY A 232 20.04 22.32 53.45
CA GLY A 232 20.47 23.53 54.16
C GLY A 232 19.61 23.91 55.36
N LEU A 233 19.85 25.13 55.86
CA LEU A 233 19.06 25.78 56.89
C LEU A 233 18.45 27.06 56.33
N LEU A 234 17.17 27.29 56.59
CA LEU A 234 16.51 28.57 56.32
C LEU A 234 16.96 29.65 57.34
N PRO A 235 16.73 30.96 57.05
CA PRO A 235 17.11 32.05 57.96
C PRO A 235 16.51 31.96 59.38
N ASP A 236 15.39 31.27 59.53
CA ASP A 236 14.70 31.01 60.80
C ASP A 236 15.28 29.80 61.58
N GLY A 237 16.31 29.14 61.04
CA GLY A 237 16.97 27.97 61.63
C GLY A 237 16.30 26.62 61.32
N SER A 238 15.27 26.60 60.48
CA SER A 238 14.57 25.38 60.05
C SER A 238 15.40 24.62 59.00
N ALA A 239 15.61 23.31 59.20
CA ALA A 239 16.33 22.48 58.23
C ALA A 239 15.45 22.14 57.02
N TYR A 240 16.05 22.20 55.83
CA TYR A 240 15.36 21.88 54.57
C TYR A 240 16.22 21.00 53.66
N TYR A 241 15.55 20.29 52.76
CA TYR A 241 16.17 19.79 51.53
C TYR A 241 15.20 19.91 50.36
N THR A 242 15.75 20.04 49.15
CA THR A 242 14.96 20.15 47.92
C THR A 242 15.15 18.96 47.01
N MET A 243 14.12 18.61 46.25
CA MET A 243 14.10 17.49 45.32
C MET A 243 13.22 17.82 44.10
N SER A 244 13.22 16.97 43.09
CA SER A 244 12.36 17.16 41.92
C SER A 244 10.88 17.20 42.33
N LEU A 245 10.14 18.20 41.82
CA LEU A 245 8.68 18.25 41.96
C LEU A 245 8.07 17.31 40.93
N LEU A 246 7.13 16.45 41.35
CA LEU A 246 6.42 15.52 40.49
C LEU A 246 4.95 15.92 40.36
N THR A 247 4.42 15.86 39.14
CA THR A 247 3.11 16.42 38.79
C THR A 247 1.95 15.43 38.78
N ARG A 248 2.20 14.11 38.87
CA ARG A 248 1.14 13.07 38.79
C ARG A 248 0.77 12.45 40.14
N SER A 249 0.84 11.13 40.27
CA SER A 249 0.29 10.37 41.39
C SER A 249 1.24 9.25 41.78
N SER A 250 1.14 8.77 43.01
CA SER A 250 1.87 7.57 43.47
C SER A 250 1.30 6.29 42.85
N LEU A 251 2.08 5.20 42.88
CA LEU A 251 1.59 3.88 42.49
C LEU A 251 0.41 3.44 43.37
N ARG A 252 0.39 3.82 44.66
CA ARG A 252 -0.76 3.65 45.57
C ARG A 252 -2.05 4.21 44.97
N HIS A 253 -1.99 5.46 44.50
CA HIS A 253 -3.14 6.13 43.93
C HIS A 253 -3.65 5.37 42.69
N VAL A 254 -2.74 4.99 41.78
CA VAL A 254 -3.09 4.22 40.58
C VAL A 254 -3.75 2.88 40.94
N LEU A 255 -3.16 2.10 41.86
CA LEU A 255 -3.68 0.79 42.26
C LEU A 255 -5.07 0.91 42.92
N ARG A 256 -5.30 1.94 43.74
CA ARG A 256 -6.60 2.21 44.36
C ARG A 256 -7.69 2.52 43.32
N HIS A 257 -7.39 3.38 42.34
CA HIS A 257 -8.35 3.71 41.27
C HIS A 257 -8.62 2.52 40.34
N LEU A 258 -7.61 1.70 40.06
CA LEU A 258 -7.80 0.44 39.34
C LEU A 258 -8.69 -0.53 40.11
N GLY A 259 -8.52 -0.63 41.45
CA GLY A 259 -9.36 -1.45 42.33
C GLY A 259 -10.82 -0.97 42.36
N ALA A 260 -11.03 0.34 42.27
CA ALA A 260 -12.35 0.96 42.13
C ALA A 260 -12.97 0.85 40.73
N GLN A 261 -12.34 0.10 39.82
CA GLN A 261 -12.79 -0.13 38.44
C GLN A 261 -12.87 1.13 37.57
N ASP A 262 -11.97 2.10 37.80
CA ASP A 262 -11.83 3.28 36.94
C ASP A 262 -11.37 2.88 35.52
N GLU A 263 -12.21 3.15 34.52
CA GLU A 263 -11.96 2.78 33.12
C GLU A 263 -10.83 3.59 32.48
N HIS A 264 -10.64 4.86 32.88
CA HIS A 264 -9.53 5.67 32.39
C HIS A 264 -8.21 5.10 32.90
N MET A 265 -8.13 4.81 34.21
CA MET A 265 -6.93 4.22 34.81
C MET A 265 -6.62 2.84 34.23
N ARG A 266 -7.63 2.01 33.93
CA ARG A 266 -7.43 0.71 33.27
C ARG A 266 -6.83 0.81 31.88
N LYS A 267 -7.21 1.82 31.10
CA LYS A 267 -6.65 2.06 29.76
C LYS A 267 -5.23 2.60 29.85
N GLU A 268 -4.97 3.50 30.80
CA GLU A 268 -3.68 4.15 30.95
C GLU A 268 -2.61 3.26 31.60
N TYR A 269 -3.01 2.42 32.56
CA TYR A 269 -2.16 1.51 33.33
C TYR A 269 -2.59 0.04 33.21
N PRO A 270 -2.49 -0.55 32.00
CA PRO A 270 -2.67 -1.99 31.84
C PRO A 270 -1.57 -2.76 32.59
N LEU A 271 -1.79 -4.05 32.85
CA LEU A 271 -0.83 -4.89 33.58
C LEU A 271 0.59 -4.83 33.00
N SER A 272 0.74 -4.76 31.68
CA SER A 272 2.06 -4.63 31.02
C SER A 272 2.82 -3.38 31.47
N ARG A 273 2.12 -2.24 31.65
CA ARG A 273 2.70 -0.99 32.14
C ARG A 273 3.03 -1.08 33.62
N LEU A 274 2.15 -1.67 34.43
CA LEU A 274 2.42 -1.89 35.86
C LEU A 274 3.63 -2.80 36.08
N LEU A 275 3.81 -3.83 35.24
CA LEU A 275 5.01 -4.68 35.28
C LEU A 275 6.26 -3.91 34.85
N HIS A 276 6.19 -2.99 33.87
CA HIS A 276 7.34 -2.13 33.53
C HIS A 276 7.71 -1.19 34.69
N ILE A 277 6.72 -0.56 35.33
CA ILE A 277 6.92 0.24 36.54
C ILE A 277 7.61 -0.60 37.61
N PHE A 278 7.13 -1.83 37.83
CA PHE A 278 7.74 -2.76 38.79
C PHE A 278 9.20 -3.10 38.44
N LEU A 279 9.51 -3.35 37.16
CA LEU A 279 10.88 -3.61 36.70
C LEU A 279 11.81 -2.41 36.98
N GLU A 280 11.35 -1.18 36.73
CA GLU A 280 12.11 0.04 37.03
C GLU A 280 12.37 0.23 38.53
N VAL A 281 11.39 -0.11 39.38
CA VAL A 281 11.55 -0.10 40.84
C VAL A 281 12.58 -1.15 41.28
N CYS A 282 12.54 -2.37 40.72
CA CYS A 282 13.55 -3.40 41.02
C CYS A 282 14.97 -2.94 40.65
N GLN A 283 15.14 -2.23 39.52
CA GLN A 283 16.42 -1.67 39.11
C GLN A 283 16.92 -0.59 40.10
N ALA A 284 16.03 0.31 40.55
CA ALA A 284 16.34 1.31 41.56
C ALA A 284 16.84 0.67 42.87
N VAL A 285 16.12 -0.34 43.37
CA VAL A 285 16.47 -1.03 44.62
C VAL A 285 17.76 -1.85 44.46
N ALA A 286 17.96 -2.52 43.33
CA ALA A 286 19.21 -3.23 43.02
C ALA A 286 20.42 -2.28 43.04
N TYR A 287 20.27 -1.09 42.44
CA TYR A 287 21.31 -0.06 42.48
C TYR A 287 21.61 0.39 43.91
N ALA A 288 20.59 0.67 44.72
CA ALA A 288 20.78 1.06 46.12
C ALA A 288 21.47 -0.02 46.96
N HIS A 289 21.11 -1.29 46.77
CA HIS A 289 21.77 -2.44 47.41
C HIS A 289 23.25 -2.52 47.02
N ALA A 290 23.58 -2.28 45.75
CA ALA A 290 24.97 -2.22 45.29
C ALA A 290 25.78 -1.06 45.92
N GLN A 291 25.11 0.02 46.36
CA GLN A 291 25.71 1.09 47.15
C GLN A 291 25.72 0.80 48.66
N GLY A 292 25.35 -0.41 49.08
CA GLY A 292 25.31 -0.85 50.47
C GLY A 292 24.16 -0.26 51.28
N MET A 293 23.07 0.16 50.61
CA MET A 293 21.92 0.84 51.22
C MET A 293 20.65 0.01 51.08
N VAL A 294 19.96 -0.22 52.21
CA VAL A 294 18.68 -0.96 52.27
C VAL A 294 17.55 0.02 52.58
N HIS A 295 16.41 -0.05 51.88
CA HIS A 295 15.32 0.93 51.95
C HIS A 295 14.41 0.79 53.18
N ARG A 296 13.94 -0.43 53.50
CA ARG A 296 13.20 -0.80 54.74
C ARG A 296 11.75 -0.30 54.89
N ASP A 297 11.24 0.49 53.95
CA ASP A 297 9.84 0.93 53.91
C ASP A 297 9.34 1.02 52.46
N LEU A 298 9.69 0.03 51.65
CA LEU A 298 9.26 0.01 50.26
C LEU A 298 7.77 -0.33 50.17
N LYS A 299 7.00 0.54 49.54
CA LYS A 299 5.54 0.40 49.36
C LYS A 299 5.06 1.25 48.18
N PRO A 300 3.85 1.00 47.63
CA PRO A 300 3.32 1.77 46.50
C PRO A 300 3.22 3.27 46.73
N ASP A 301 3.07 3.70 47.98
CA ASP A 301 3.06 5.12 48.33
C ASP A 301 4.39 5.78 47.95
N ASN A 302 5.51 5.10 48.22
CA ASN A 302 6.86 5.64 48.03
C ASN A 302 7.37 5.49 46.58
N ILE A 303 6.51 5.08 45.64
CA ILE A 303 6.80 4.98 44.21
C ILE A 303 5.99 6.05 43.49
N MET A 304 6.69 7.04 42.96
CA MET A 304 6.08 8.20 42.32
C MET A 304 6.14 8.05 40.80
N LEU A 305 5.06 8.43 40.13
CA LEU A 305 4.96 8.39 38.67
C LEU A 305 4.99 9.82 38.15
N GLY A 306 5.79 10.09 37.12
CA GLY A 306 5.90 11.39 36.45
C GLY A 306 5.07 11.48 35.17
N GLU A 307 4.94 12.70 34.63
CA GLU A 307 4.10 13.00 33.47
C GLU A 307 4.58 12.34 32.17
N TYR A 308 5.90 12.19 32.03
CA TYR A 308 6.54 11.65 30.84
C TYR A 308 6.92 10.18 31.01
N GLY A 309 6.37 9.52 32.03
CA GLY A 309 6.58 8.10 32.31
C GLY A 309 7.71 7.81 33.29
N GLU A 310 8.22 8.82 34.01
CA GLU A 310 9.22 8.61 35.06
C GLU A 310 8.68 7.73 36.19
N VAL A 311 9.50 6.82 36.70
CA VAL A 311 9.18 6.02 37.89
C VAL A 311 10.27 6.27 38.92
N LEU A 312 9.92 6.88 40.05
CA LEU A 312 10.88 7.35 41.04
C LEU A 312 10.60 6.77 42.41
N VAL A 313 11.57 6.06 42.98
CA VAL A 313 11.54 5.58 44.36
C VAL A 313 11.96 6.70 45.31
N THR A 314 11.17 6.89 46.36
CA THR A 314 11.25 8.02 47.31
C THR A 314 11.32 7.55 48.77
N ASP A 315 11.46 8.48 49.72
CA ASP A 315 11.36 8.24 51.17
C ASP A 315 12.35 7.21 51.75
N TRP A 316 13.66 7.45 51.55
CA TRP A 316 14.77 6.69 52.14
C TRP A 316 15.01 7.01 53.64
N GLY A 317 14.02 7.57 54.34
CA GLY A 317 14.16 8.06 55.72
C GLY A 317 14.41 6.98 56.78
N LEU A 318 14.21 5.71 56.42
CA LEU A 318 14.53 4.55 57.26
C LEU A 318 15.72 3.74 56.71
N ALA A 319 16.39 4.24 55.68
CA ALA A 319 17.48 3.54 55.02
C ALA A 319 18.73 3.45 55.89
N ARG A 320 19.46 2.33 55.80
CA ARG A 320 20.67 2.08 56.59
C ARG A 320 21.82 1.61 55.71
N LEU A 321 23.04 2.06 56.03
CA LEU A 321 24.27 1.51 55.49
C LEU A 321 24.61 0.18 56.17
N MET A 322 24.96 -0.84 55.41
CA MET A 322 25.24 -2.19 55.93
C MET A 322 26.36 -2.26 57.00
N ALA A 323 27.22 -1.24 57.07
CA ALA A 323 28.38 -1.19 57.97
C ALA A 323 28.10 -0.60 59.36
N GLU A 324 26.90 -0.09 59.65
CA GLU A 324 26.57 0.57 60.92
C GLU A 324 25.85 -0.38 61.91
N PRO A 325 26.21 -0.39 63.21
CA PRO A 325 25.55 -1.24 64.21
C PRO A 325 24.06 -0.89 64.36
N ALA A 326 23.23 -1.87 64.69
CA ALA A 326 21.79 -1.67 64.90
C ALA A 326 21.53 -0.81 66.14
N GLU A 327 21.23 0.48 65.96
CA GLU A 327 20.77 1.32 67.05
C GLU A 327 19.31 1.02 67.39
N VAL A 328 19.03 0.83 68.68
CA VAL A 328 17.67 0.71 69.23
C VAL A 328 17.10 2.11 69.32
N MET A 329 16.12 2.45 68.49
CA MET A 329 15.34 3.67 68.65
C MET A 329 14.33 3.49 69.78
N GLU A 330 14.58 4.11 70.95
CA GLU A 330 13.54 4.27 71.97
C GLU A 330 12.54 5.35 71.53
N ALA A 331 11.24 5.02 71.57
CA ALA A 331 10.18 6.02 71.51
C ALA A 331 10.00 6.69 72.88
N ASP A 332 9.60 7.97 72.90
CA ASP A 332 9.03 8.60 74.10
C ASP A 332 7.85 7.73 74.59
N GLY A 333 8.08 6.93 75.63
CA GLY A 333 7.05 6.05 76.22
C GLY A 333 7.31 4.54 76.23
N GLY A 334 8.52 4.04 75.95
CA GLY A 334 8.93 2.68 76.36
C GLY A 334 8.38 1.48 75.56
N ALA A 335 7.83 1.71 74.36
CA ALA A 335 7.60 0.65 73.37
C ALA A 335 8.48 0.93 72.13
N PRO A 336 9.09 -0.09 71.48
CA PRO A 336 9.81 0.13 70.24
C PRO A 336 8.84 0.71 69.20
N ALA A 337 9.17 1.87 68.64
CA ALA A 337 8.37 2.49 67.59
C ALA A 337 8.26 1.51 66.42
N THR A 338 7.05 1.06 66.11
CA THR A 338 6.73 0.17 65.00
C THR A 338 7.14 0.86 63.68
N LEU A 339 8.25 0.42 63.10
CA LEU A 339 8.83 0.96 61.87
C LEU A 339 8.05 0.46 60.64
N GLY A 340 7.27 1.31 59.96
CA GLY A 340 6.73 1.06 58.61
C GLY A 340 5.21 0.78 58.51
N THR A 341 4.70 0.69 57.28
CA THR A 341 3.29 0.32 57.00
C THR A 341 3.11 -1.20 57.10
N PRO A 342 2.30 -1.74 58.04
CA PRO A 342 2.28 -3.17 58.37
C PRO A 342 2.04 -4.13 57.20
N ALA A 343 1.30 -3.73 56.16
CA ALA A 343 0.93 -4.60 55.05
C ALA A 343 2.10 -4.98 54.11
N TYR A 344 3.18 -4.20 54.05
CA TYR A 344 4.36 -4.47 53.19
C TYR A 344 5.57 -4.95 53.99
N MET A 345 5.41 -5.01 55.32
CA MET A 345 6.48 -5.32 56.24
C MET A 345 6.89 -6.79 56.15
N PRO A 346 8.19 -7.12 56.09
CA PRO A 346 8.63 -8.50 56.15
C PRO A 346 8.50 -9.08 57.57
N PRO A 347 8.37 -10.41 57.72
CA PRO A 347 8.20 -11.06 59.02
C PRO A 347 9.27 -10.72 60.07
N GLU A 348 10.53 -10.57 59.68
CA GLU A 348 11.61 -10.17 60.57
C GLU A 348 11.41 -8.77 61.17
N GLN A 349 10.86 -7.82 60.41
CA GLN A 349 10.57 -6.47 60.87
C GLN A 349 9.29 -6.46 61.72
N ALA A 350 8.28 -7.25 61.35
CA ALA A 350 7.04 -7.40 62.12
C ALA A 350 7.27 -8.04 63.51
N LEU A 351 8.27 -8.93 63.61
CA LEU A 351 8.69 -9.58 64.86
C LEU A 351 9.71 -8.76 65.67
N GLY A 352 10.09 -7.57 65.21
CA GLY A 352 11.08 -6.71 65.87
C GLY A 352 12.52 -7.25 65.83
N ARG A 353 12.83 -8.19 64.92
CA ARG A 353 14.18 -8.77 64.72
C ARG A 353 15.01 -7.87 63.81
N LEU A 354 15.32 -6.67 64.28
CA LEU A 354 16.02 -5.63 63.53
C LEU A 354 17.45 -6.03 63.10
N ASP A 355 18.05 -7.01 63.78
CA ASP A 355 19.33 -7.65 63.44
C ASP A 355 19.27 -8.45 62.13
N LEU A 356 18.07 -8.90 61.74
CA LEU A 356 17.82 -9.69 60.52
C LEU A 356 17.33 -8.82 59.34
N VAL A 357 17.20 -7.51 59.49
CA VAL A 357 16.71 -6.61 58.43
C VAL A 357 17.84 -6.19 57.49
N ASP A 358 17.80 -6.71 56.26
CA ASP A 358 18.82 -6.54 55.21
C ASP A 358 18.20 -6.48 53.80
N GLU A 359 18.97 -6.72 52.74
CA GLU A 359 18.52 -6.71 51.34
C GLU A 359 17.32 -7.62 51.08
N LEU A 360 17.24 -8.78 51.75
CA LEU A 360 16.14 -9.74 51.59
C LEU A 360 14.83 -9.22 52.19
N SER A 361 14.89 -8.21 53.06
CA SER A 361 13.72 -7.49 53.57
C SER A 361 13.11 -6.61 52.49
N ASP A 362 13.93 -5.92 51.68
CA ASP A 362 13.44 -5.14 50.53
C ASP A 362 12.90 -6.04 49.42
N VAL A 363 13.50 -7.22 49.18
CA VAL A 363 12.97 -8.21 48.22
C VAL A 363 11.57 -8.68 48.60
N TYR A 364 11.31 -8.89 49.90
CA TYR A 364 9.97 -9.21 50.38
C TYR A 364 8.97 -8.08 50.09
N ALA A 365 9.37 -6.83 50.34
CA ALA A 365 8.53 -5.66 50.09
C ALA A 365 8.26 -5.45 48.58
N LEU A 366 9.24 -5.71 47.71
CA LEU A 366 9.03 -5.80 46.26
C LEU A 366 8.02 -6.90 45.92
N GLY A 367 8.13 -8.08 46.52
CA GLY A 367 7.15 -9.15 46.40
C GLY A 367 5.73 -8.70 46.79
N ALA A 368 5.60 -7.93 47.87
CA ALA A 368 4.34 -7.35 48.34
C ALA A 368 3.77 -6.30 47.37
N ILE A 369 4.61 -5.50 46.73
CA ILE A 369 4.19 -4.57 45.67
C ILE A 369 3.72 -5.35 44.44
N LEU A 370 4.45 -6.39 44.02
CA LEU A 370 4.04 -7.25 42.91
C LEU A 370 2.70 -7.93 43.22
N TYR A 371 2.49 -8.38 44.46
CA TYR A 371 1.22 -8.95 44.92
C TYR A 371 0.06 -8.00 44.67
N GLU A 372 0.22 -6.73 45.06
CA GLU A 372 -0.81 -5.73 44.88
C GLU A 372 -0.99 -5.33 43.41
N VAL A 373 0.09 -5.28 42.62
CA VAL A 373 -0.03 -5.09 41.16
C VAL A 373 -0.89 -6.18 40.51
N LEU A 374 -0.75 -7.44 40.96
CA LEU A 374 -1.51 -8.57 40.43
C LEU A 374 -2.97 -8.57 40.91
N THR A 375 -3.20 -8.28 42.18
CA THR A 375 -4.51 -8.43 42.84
C THR A 375 -5.33 -7.14 42.92
N LEU A 376 -4.68 -5.98 42.84
CA LEU A 376 -5.18 -4.65 43.19
C LEU A 376 -5.57 -4.49 44.67
N CYS A 377 -5.09 -5.39 45.52
CA CYS A 377 -5.30 -5.35 46.97
C CYS A 377 -3.96 -5.58 47.69
N PRO A 378 -3.71 -4.92 48.84
CA PRO A 378 -2.54 -5.24 49.64
C PRO A 378 -2.57 -6.71 50.09
N PRO A 379 -1.40 -7.32 50.35
CA PRO A 379 -1.31 -8.74 50.72
C PRO A 379 -1.94 -9.09 52.05
N TYR A 380 -1.97 -8.14 52.99
CA TYR A 380 -2.56 -8.29 54.31
C TYR A 380 -3.48 -7.11 54.65
N GLU A 381 -4.62 -7.39 55.26
CA GLU A 381 -5.61 -6.41 55.73
C GLU A 381 -6.15 -6.84 57.09
N GLY A 382 -6.39 -5.90 57.99
CA GLY A 382 -6.86 -6.16 59.35
C GLY A 382 -7.58 -4.95 59.94
N ALA A 383 -8.32 -5.16 61.02
CA ALA A 383 -9.06 -4.10 61.72
C ALA A 383 -8.12 -3.14 62.47
N SER A 384 -6.90 -3.58 62.79
CA SER A 384 -5.85 -2.78 63.40
C SER A 384 -4.47 -3.14 62.85
N ALA A 385 -3.50 -2.23 63.05
CA ALA A 385 -2.10 -2.48 62.70
C ALA A 385 -1.52 -3.73 63.37
N ILE A 386 -1.96 -4.02 64.60
CA ILE A 386 -1.55 -5.22 65.35
C ILE A 386 -2.07 -6.49 64.67
N ASP A 387 -3.32 -6.50 64.20
CA ASP A 387 -3.90 -7.65 63.49
C ASP A 387 -3.13 -7.96 62.19
N VAL A 388 -2.68 -6.93 61.48
CA VAL A 388 -1.88 -7.09 60.25
C VAL A 388 -0.49 -7.64 60.59
N LEU A 389 0.16 -7.16 61.65
CA LEU A 389 1.46 -7.68 62.11
C LEU A 389 1.37 -9.16 62.52
N GLU A 390 0.29 -9.57 63.18
CA GLU A 390 0.04 -10.98 63.52
C GLU A 390 -0.15 -11.86 62.27
N GLN A 391 -0.85 -11.35 61.24
CA GLN A 391 -1.00 -12.06 59.96
C GLN A 391 0.34 -12.23 59.22
N VAL A 392 1.16 -11.18 59.19
CA VAL A 392 2.51 -11.21 58.62
C VAL A 392 3.39 -12.20 59.37
N ALA A 393 3.41 -12.13 60.71
CA ALA A 393 4.20 -13.00 61.58
C ALA A 393 3.80 -14.49 61.48
N SER A 394 2.50 -14.76 61.29
CA SER A 394 1.98 -16.13 61.12
C SER A 394 2.17 -16.70 59.72
N GLY A 395 2.53 -15.87 58.73
CA GLY A 395 2.78 -16.33 57.35
C GLY A 395 1.55 -16.76 56.57
N ASN A 396 0.35 -16.38 57.02
CA ASN A 396 -0.92 -16.78 56.41
C ASN A 396 -1.25 -15.97 55.15
N LEU A 397 -0.35 -15.96 54.16
CA LEU A 397 -0.56 -15.25 52.90
C LEU A 397 -1.57 -15.99 52.00
N ILE A 398 -2.63 -15.30 51.60
CA ILE A 398 -3.58 -15.81 50.60
C ILE A 398 -2.93 -15.65 49.22
N SER A 399 -2.89 -16.70 48.40
CA SER A 399 -2.30 -16.60 47.05
C SER A 399 -3.03 -15.57 46.18
N PRO A 400 -2.34 -14.82 45.31
CA PRO A 400 -2.95 -13.83 44.43
C PRO A 400 -4.21 -14.32 43.70
N SER A 401 -4.17 -15.52 43.11
CA SER A 401 -5.28 -16.13 42.36
C SER A 401 -6.52 -16.40 43.22
N LYS A 402 -6.33 -16.68 44.52
CA LYS A 402 -7.43 -16.85 45.48
C LYS A 402 -7.93 -15.52 46.01
N ARG A 403 -7.05 -14.53 46.18
CA ARG A 403 -7.39 -13.19 46.65
C ARG A 403 -8.27 -12.45 45.65
N ALA A 404 -7.93 -12.52 44.36
CA ALA A 404 -8.64 -11.84 43.29
C ALA A 404 -9.27 -12.83 42.29
N MET A 405 -10.22 -13.65 42.74
CA MET A 405 -10.90 -14.67 41.91
C MET A 405 -11.55 -14.13 40.63
N GLY A 406 -11.87 -12.83 40.57
CA GLY A 406 -12.41 -12.16 39.38
C GLY A 406 -11.37 -11.69 38.36
N ARG A 407 -10.06 -11.90 38.61
CA ARG A 407 -8.96 -11.46 37.75
C ARG A 407 -8.14 -12.66 37.27
N HIS A 408 -7.74 -12.63 36.00
CA HIS A 408 -6.81 -13.63 35.48
C HIS A 408 -5.38 -13.29 35.91
N ILE A 409 -4.84 -14.05 36.87
CA ILE A 409 -3.46 -13.92 37.33
C ILE A 409 -2.63 -15.05 36.72
N PRO A 410 -1.59 -14.73 35.93
CA PRO A 410 -0.69 -15.74 35.37
C PRO A 410 0.05 -16.50 36.47
N LYS A 411 0.03 -17.84 36.39
CA LYS A 411 0.68 -18.71 37.38
C LYS A 411 2.17 -18.39 37.55
N ASP A 412 2.89 -18.15 36.45
CA ASP A 412 4.32 -17.84 36.48
C ASP A 412 4.60 -16.59 37.35
N LEU A 413 3.79 -15.52 37.22
CA LEU A 413 3.92 -14.30 38.04
C LEU A 413 3.49 -14.53 39.50
N GLU A 414 2.47 -15.35 39.73
CA GLU A 414 2.05 -15.76 41.08
C GLU A 414 3.17 -16.52 41.80
N ASP A 415 3.81 -17.47 41.13
CA ASP A 415 4.91 -18.26 41.68
C ASP A 415 6.15 -17.39 41.97
N ILE A 416 6.44 -16.38 41.13
CA ILE A 416 7.49 -15.37 41.37
C ILE A 416 7.16 -14.53 42.62
N CYS A 417 5.94 -13.99 42.69
CA CYS A 417 5.46 -13.17 43.80
C CYS A 417 5.49 -13.92 45.14
N LEU A 418 4.98 -15.16 45.17
CA LEU A 418 4.94 -15.98 46.38
C LEU A 418 6.33 -16.39 46.87
N ARG A 419 7.30 -16.60 45.96
CA ARG A 419 8.70 -16.84 46.35
C ARG A 419 9.33 -15.61 46.98
N ALA A 420 9.18 -14.43 46.37
CA ALA A 420 9.70 -13.18 46.92
C ALA A 420 9.13 -12.88 48.33
N MET A 421 7.86 -13.23 48.57
CA MET A 421 7.17 -13.07 49.86
C MET A 421 7.29 -14.27 50.81
N SER A 422 8.28 -15.15 50.66
CA SER A 422 8.42 -16.30 51.56
C SER A 422 8.73 -15.87 53.00
N THR A 423 8.10 -16.53 53.97
CA THR A 423 8.40 -16.33 55.40
C THR A 423 9.80 -16.84 55.77
N GLU A 424 10.26 -17.91 55.12
CA GLU A 424 11.62 -18.42 55.21
C GLU A 424 12.54 -17.57 54.32
N ARG A 425 13.47 -16.82 54.93
CA ARG A 425 14.32 -15.84 54.23
C ARG A 425 15.16 -16.50 53.14
N GLU A 426 15.63 -17.72 53.38
CA GLU A 426 16.46 -18.51 52.46
C GLU A 426 15.70 -19.00 51.22
N ARG A 427 14.37 -18.94 51.23
CA ARG A 427 13.53 -19.30 50.08
C ARG A 427 13.17 -18.10 49.19
N ARG A 428 13.47 -16.89 49.64
CA ARG A 428 13.24 -15.67 48.84
C ARG A 428 14.22 -15.63 47.66
N THR A 429 13.83 -14.92 46.62
CA THR A 429 14.76 -14.53 45.55
C THR A 429 15.95 -13.78 46.16
N VAL A 430 17.17 -14.01 45.67
CA VAL A 430 18.37 -13.58 46.40
C VAL A 430 18.58 -12.07 46.27
N THR A 431 18.21 -11.47 45.13
CA THR A 431 18.40 -10.04 44.88
C THR A 431 17.24 -9.40 44.12
N PRO A 432 17.06 -8.07 44.20
CA PRO A 432 16.06 -7.35 43.39
C PRO A 432 16.27 -7.51 41.88
N ILE A 433 17.52 -7.68 41.41
CA ILE A 433 17.81 -7.85 39.98
C ILE A 433 17.43 -9.25 39.47
N GLU A 434 17.57 -10.29 40.28
CA GLU A 434 17.03 -11.61 39.93
C GLU A 434 15.50 -11.59 39.84
N LEU A 435 14.83 -10.88 40.76
CA LEU A 435 13.37 -10.70 40.71
C LEU A 435 12.94 -9.91 39.47
N HIS A 436 13.71 -8.88 39.08
CA HIS A 436 13.54 -8.18 37.81
C HIS A 436 13.64 -9.13 36.61
N ASP A 437 14.70 -9.93 36.53
CA ASP A 437 14.97 -10.81 35.38
C ASP A 437 13.90 -11.90 35.23
N GLU A 438 13.38 -12.44 36.34
CA GLU A 438 12.27 -13.40 36.31
C GLU A 438 10.98 -12.79 35.75
N VAL A 439 10.64 -11.56 36.16
CA VAL A 439 9.46 -10.84 35.63
C VAL A 439 9.68 -10.41 34.18
N LEU A 440 10.88 -9.96 33.82
CA LEU A 440 11.23 -9.61 32.44
C LEU A 440 11.14 -10.83 31.52
N GLY A 441 11.66 -11.99 31.95
CA GLY A 441 11.56 -13.24 31.21
C GLY A 441 10.10 -13.68 30.95
N TYR A 442 9.20 -13.43 31.90
CA TYR A 442 7.76 -13.62 31.67
C TYR A 442 7.21 -12.68 30.59
N VAL A 443 7.54 -11.38 30.65
CA VAL A 443 7.11 -10.36 29.68
C VAL A 443 7.61 -10.68 28.28
N GLU A 444 8.88 -11.05 28.12
CA GLU A 444 9.46 -11.46 26.84
C GLU A 444 8.83 -12.77 26.31
N GLY A 445 8.55 -13.72 27.20
CA GLY A 445 7.86 -14.96 26.88
C GLY A 445 6.46 -14.74 26.29
N LEU A 446 5.71 -13.75 26.78
CA LEU A 446 4.42 -13.35 26.21
C LEU A 446 4.57 -12.81 24.78
N ARG A 447 5.51 -11.88 24.56
CA ARG A 447 5.75 -11.30 23.22
C ARG A 447 6.06 -12.37 22.19
N SER A 448 6.89 -13.37 22.54
CA SER A 448 7.19 -14.50 21.66
C SER A 448 5.97 -15.38 21.34
N ARG A 449 5.11 -15.64 22.33
CA ARG A 449 3.85 -16.40 22.12
C ARG A 449 2.88 -15.63 21.23
N GLU A 450 2.77 -14.31 21.42
CA GLU A 450 1.94 -13.44 20.59
C GLU A 450 2.45 -13.37 19.15
N ALA A 451 3.76 -13.20 18.94
CA ALA A 451 4.38 -13.22 17.62
C ALA A 451 4.05 -14.52 16.86
N LYS A 452 4.20 -15.68 17.52
CA LYS A 452 3.87 -17.00 16.94
C LYS A 452 2.39 -17.12 16.61
N ARG A 453 1.50 -16.64 17.49
CA ARG A 453 0.04 -16.61 17.24
C ARG A 453 -0.30 -15.75 16.02
N LYS A 454 0.31 -14.57 15.90
CA LYS A 454 0.11 -13.67 14.75
C LYS A 454 0.60 -14.29 13.45
N VAL A 455 1.74 -14.99 13.45
CA VAL A 455 2.19 -15.79 12.29
C VAL A 455 1.18 -16.87 11.91
N PHE A 456 0.60 -17.58 12.89
CA PHE A 456 -0.42 -18.59 12.62
C PHE A 456 -1.66 -17.98 11.95
N LEU A 457 -2.14 -16.83 12.44
CA LEU A 457 -3.26 -16.10 11.83
C LEU A 457 -2.92 -15.64 10.42
N GLY A 458 -1.74 -15.04 10.21
CA GLY A 458 -1.29 -14.59 8.89
C GLY A 458 -1.21 -15.73 7.88
N ARG A 459 -0.71 -16.90 8.29
CA ARG A 459 -0.68 -18.11 7.45
C ARG A 459 -2.07 -18.63 7.10
N THR A 460 -3.01 -18.53 8.04
CA THR A 460 -4.40 -18.98 7.81
C THR A 460 -5.09 -18.07 6.79
N ALA A 461 -4.97 -16.75 6.97
CA ALA A 461 -5.47 -15.76 6.02
C ALA A 461 -4.79 -15.86 4.65
N SER A 462 -3.47 -16.12 4.60
CA SER A 462 -2.74 -16.32 3.34
C SER A 462 -3.27 -17.52 2.56
N ARG A 463 -3.56 -18.64 3.24
CA ARG A 463 -4.15 -19.82 2.57
C ARG A 463 -5.51 -19.50 1.97
N GLU A 464 -6.32 -18.73 2.66
CA GLU A 464 -7.61 -18.28 2.13
C GLU A 464 -7.42 -17.38 0.90
N TYR A 465 -6.51 -16.40 1.00
CA TYR A 465 -6.14 -15.54 -0.13
C TYR A 465 -5.73 -16.35 -1.37
N PHE A 466 -4.81 -17.29 -1.23
CA PHE A 466 -4.35 -18.10 -2.36
C PHE A 466 -5.45 -19.00 -2.93
N ARG A 467 -6.36 -19.54 -2.11
CA ARG A 467 -7.52 -20.30 -2.62
C ARG A 467 -8.46 -19.43 -3.44
N THR A 468 -8.74 -18.21 -2.97
CA THR A 468 -9.64 -17.31 -3.70
C THR A 468 -9.11 -16.90 -5.08
N ILE A 469 -7.80 -16.99 -5.33
CA ILE A 469 -7.24 -16.74 -6.67
C ILE A 469 -7.79 -17.77 -7.67
N ASP A 470 -7.77 -19.05 -7.31
CA ASP A 470 -8.27 -20.13 -8.17
C ASP A 470 -9.80 -20.00 -8.35
N ASP A 471 -10.53 -19.76 -7.26
CA ASP A 471 -12.00 -19.55 -7.30
C ASP A 471 -12.39 -18.37 -8.20
N ILE A 472 -11.66 -17.25 -8.10
CA ILE A 472 -11.89 -16.06 -8.94
C ILE A 472 -11.63 -16.37 -10.41
N GLU A 473 -10.60 -17.14 -10.74
CA GLU A 473 -10.33 -17.52 -12.13
C GLU A 473 -11.45 -18.41 -12.69
N GLU A 474 -11.92 -19.39 -11.92
CA GLU A 474 -13.03 -20.27 -12.31
C GLU A 474 -14.34 -19.49 -12.49
N HIS A 475 -14.73 -18.67 -11.51
CA HIS A 475 -15.95 -17.87 -11.58
C HIS A 475 -15.86 -16.77 -12.65
N SER A 476 -14.69 -16.16 -12.86
CA SER A 476 -14.48 -15.21 -13.97
C SER A 476 -14.69 -15.88 -15.33
N ASN A 477 -14.22 -17.13 -15.50
CA ASN A 477 -14.44 -17.89 -16.72
C ASN A 477 -15.92 -18.24 -16.90
N THR A 478 -16.63 -18.57 -15.82
CA THR A 478 -18.07 -18.84 -15.83
C THR A 478 -18.88 -17.60 -16.24
N VAL A 479 -18.61 -16.44 -15.62
CA VAL A 479 -19.22 -15.16 -15.98
C VAL A 479 -18.97 -14.84 -17.45
N ARG A 480 -17.73 -15.03 -17.92
CA ARG A 480 -17.37 -14.80 -19.33
C ARG A 480 -18.16 -15.70 -20.28
N SER A 481 -18.26 -17.00 -19.98
CA SER A 481 -19.03 -17.97 -20.79
C SER A 481 -20.51 -17.59 -20.85
N LEU A 482 -21.12 -17.24 -19.72
CA LEU A 482 -22.53 -16.85 -19.66
C LEU A 482 -22.80 -15.54 -20.41
N ARG A 483 -21.86 -14.58 -20.37
CA ARG A 483 -21.94 -13.34 -21.17
C ARG A 483 -21.89 -13.59 -22.67
N GLU A 484 -21.17 -14.63 -23.11
CA GLU A 484 -21.11 -15.02 -24.53
C GLU A 484 -22.40 -15.73 -24.97
N GLU A 485 -23.01 -16.54 -24.10
CA GLU A 485 -24.23 -17.30 -24.41
C GLU A 485 -25.52 -16.47 -24.31
N ILE A 486 -25.60 -15.52 -23.37
CA ILE A 486 -26.82 -14.76 -23.07
C ILE A 486 -26.83 -13.42 -23.82
N PRO A 487 -27.77 -13.20 -24.76
CA PRO A 487 -27.83 -11.94 -25.49
C PRO A 487 -28.06 -10.73 -24.56
N PRO A 488 -27.42 -9.58 -24.84
CA PRO A 488 -27.63 -8.35 -24.04
C PRO A 488 -29.08 -7.86 -23.99
N HIS A 489 -29.89 -8.21 -24.97
CA HIS A 489 -31.31 -7.86 -25.06
C HIS A 489 -32.25 -8.97 -24.56
N ALA A 490 -31.72 -10.08 -24.04
CA ALA A 490 -32.53 -11.14 -23.45
C ALA A 490 -33.34 -10.62 -22.26
N GLU A 491 -34.49 -11.25 -22.01
CA GLU A 491 -35.33 -10.95 -20.87
C GLU A 491 -34.56 -11.11 -19.55
N VAL A 492 -34.94 -10.34 -18.55
CA VAL A 492 -34.31 -10.34 -17.22
C VAL A 492 -34.26 -11.74 -16.61
N ALA A 493 -35.32 -12.55 -16.79
CA ALA A 493 -35.37 -13.92 -16.28
C ALA A 493 -34.27 -14.82 -16.88
N VAL A 494 -33.88 -14.60 -18.14
CA VAL A 494 -32.82 -15.34 -18.83
C VAL A 494 -31.44 -14.88 -18.37
N LYS A 495 -31.31 -13.63 -17.92
CA LYS A 495 -30.05 -13.06 -17.39
C LYS A 495 -29.77 -13.41 -15.92
N ALA A 496 -30.77 -13.89 -15.18
CA ALA A 496 -30.63 -14.20 -13.75
C ALA A 496 -29.43 -15.11 -13.42
N PRO A 497 -29.09 -16.17 -14.20
CA PRO A 497 -27.90 -16.98 -13.95
C PRO A 497 -26.59 -16.22 -14.13
N LEU A 498 -26.52 -15.31 -15.13
CA LEU A 498 -25.34 -14.47 -15.35
C LEU A 498 -25.13 -13.52 -14.17
N TRP A 499 -26.19 -12.82 -13.73
CA TRP A 499 -26.09 -11.91 -12.58
C TRP A 499 -25.73 -12.64 -11.29
N ALA A 500 -26.27 -13.83 -11.07
CA ALA A 500 -25.87 -14.66 -9.94
C ALA A 500 -24.36 -15.00 -10.00
N ALA A 501 -23.84 -15.37 -11.17
CA ALA A 501 -22.42 -15.64 -11.34
C ALA A 501 -21.56 -14.38 -11.12
N GLU A 502 -22.02 -13.21 -11.57
CA GLU A 502 -21.37 -11.91 -11.34
C GLU A 502 -21.33 -11.56 -9.86
N ASP A 503 -22.45 -11.70 -9.14
CA ASP A 503 -22.53 -11.49 -7.70
C ASP A 503 -21.62 -12.45 -6.92
N HIS A 504 -21.48 -13.70 -7.39
CA HIS A 504 -20.56 -14.69 -6.81
C HIS A 504 -19.10 -14.26 -7.00
N LEU A 505 -18.73 -13.83 -8.21
CA LEU A 505 -17.40 -13.32 -8.51
C LEU A 505 -17.05 -12.09 -7.67
N GLU A 506 -17.98 -11.15 -7.51
CA GLU A 506 -17.81 -9.95 -6.67
C GLU A 506 -17.58 -10.32 -5.19
N ARG A 507 -18.32 -11.31 -4.68
CA ARG A 507 -18.14 -11.83 -3.31
C ARG A 507 -16.76 -12.46 -3.13
N ASP A 508 -16.25 -13.18 -4.11
CA ASP A 508 -14.91 -13.80 -4.01
C ASP A 508 -13.80 -12.76 -4.14
N LEU A 509 -13.96 -11.75 -5.01
CA LEU A 509 -13.04 -10.59 -5.07
C LEU A 509 -12.98 -9.86 -3.72
N THR A 510 -14.12 -9.65 -3.08
CA THR A 510 -14.20 -9.05 -1.74
C THR A 510 -13.48 -9.91 -0.70
N ARG A 511 -13.71 -11.24 -0.71
CA ARG A 511 -13.06 -12.19 0.20
C ARG A 511 -11.54 -12.22 -0.02
N GLN A 512 -11.07 -12.16 -1.26
CA GLN A 512 -9.66 -12.08 -1.61
C GLN A 512 -9.02 -10.80 -1.03
N ALA A 513 -9.67 -9.65 -1.18
CA ALA A 513 -9.17 -8.38 -0.66
C ALA A 513 -9.06 -8.40 0.88
N GLN A 514 -10.09 -8.92 1.56
CA GLN A 514 -10.12 -9.05 3.02
C GLN A 514 -9.03 -9.99 3.52
N SER A 515 -8.92 -11.20 2.95
CA SER A 515 -7.92 -12.19 3.35
C SER A 515 -6.48 -11.72 3.11
N TYR A 516 -6.22 -10.98 2.02
CA TYR A 516 -4.94 -10.33 1.79
C TYR A 516 -4.61 -9.31 2.90
N SER A 517 -5.55 -8.40 3.20
CA SER A 517 -5.37 -7.38 4.24
C SER A 517 -5.15 -7.99 5.62
N ASP A 518 -5.92 -9.02 5.97
CA ASP A 518 -5.78 -9.76 7.23
C ASP A 518 -4.43 -10.45 7.34
N ALA A 519 -3.94 -11.06 6.26
CA ALA A 519 -2.65 -11.72 6.23
C ALA A 519 -1.50 -10.72 6.42
N VAL A 520 -1.51 -9.62 5.66
CA VAL A 520 -0.49 -8.56 5.76
C VAL A 520 -0.48 -7.95 7.16
N ARG A 521 -1.66 -7.60 7.70
CA ARG A 521 -1.80 -7.06 9.06
C ARG A 521 -1.25 -8.01 10.11
N ALA A 522 -1.60 -9.29 10.03
CA ALA A 522 -1.15 -10.29 11.00
C ALA A 522 0.36 -10.50 10.96
N PHE A 523 0.98 -10.60 9.78
CA PHE A 523 2.44 -10.72 9.68
C PHE A 523 3.16 -9.45 10.11
N THR A 524 2.66 -8.27 9.75
CA THR A 524 3.24 -6.98 10.19
C THR A 524 3.19 -6.85 11.71
N GLN A 525 2.06 -7.21 12.34
CA GLN A 525 1.96 -7.26 13.80
C GLN A 525 2.94 -8.28 14.41
N ALA A 526 3.14 -9.44 13.77
CA ALA A 526 4.13 -10.40 14.25
C ALA A 526 5.56 -9.81 14.23
N LEU A 527 5.90 -9.04 13.20
CA LEU A 527 7.19 -8.36 13.10
C LEU A 527 7.35 -7.19 14.09
N ALA A 528 6.26 -6.57 14.53
CA ALA A 528 6.29 -5.59 15.60
C ALA A 528 6.68 -6.21 16.97
N TYR A 529 6.36 -7.49 17.18
CA TYR A 529 6.81 -8.24 18.36
C TYR A 529 8.23 -8.81 18.21
N ASP A 530 8.58 -9.29 17.01
CA ASP A 530 9.90 -9.81 16.68
C ASP A 530 10.27 -9.48 15.22
N PRO A 531 11.10 -8.43 14.99
CA PRO A 531 11.51 -8.01 13.65
C PRO A 531 12.34 -9.05 12.89
N ASN A 532 12.89 -10.06 13.57
CA ASN A 532 13.72 -11.11 12.98
C ASN A 532 12.95 -12.40 12.71
N LEU A 533 11.62 -12.38 12.83
CA LEU A 533 10.78 -13.56 12.64
C LEU A 533 10.65 -13.94 11.16
N GLU A 534 11.56 -14.80 10.67
CA GLU A 534 11.64 -15.19 9.26
C GLU A 534 10.34 -15.81 8.71
N LYS A 535 9.56 -16.51 9.53
CA LYS A 535 8.26 -17.05 9.12
C LYS A 535 7.24 -15.97 8.75
N ALA A 536 7.32 -14.78 9.36
CA ALA A 536 6.45 -13.65 9.04
C ALA A 536 6.93 -12.92 7.77
N LYS A 537 8.24 -12.66 7.67
CA LYS A 537 8.85 -12.05 6.48
C LYS A 537 8.59 -12.87 5.22
N ARG A 538 8.77 -14.19 5.31
CA ARG A 538 8.46 -15.10 4.21
C ARG A 538 6.99 -15.03 3.80
N GLY A 539 6.07 -15.02 4.77
CA GLY A 539 4.64 -14.90 4.48
C GLY A 539 4.28 -13.59 3.77
N LEU A 540 4.91 -12.47 4.13
CA LEU A 540 4.76 -11.19 3.41
C LEU A 540 5.37 -11.25 2.00
N ALA A 541 6.56 -11.84 1.85
CA ALA A 541 7.20 -12.01 0.55
C ALA A 541 6.33 -12.82 -0.42
N ASP A 542 5.73 -13.93 0.04
CA ASP A 542 4.81 -14.76 -0.75
C ASP A 542 3.60 -13.94 -1.25
N LEU A 543 3.01 -13.11 -0.38
CA LEU A 543 1.85 -12.26 -0.71
C LEU A 543 2.23 -11.15 -1.71
N TYR A 544 3.35 -10.46 -1.49
CA TYR A 544 3.83 -9.41 -2.38
C TYR A 544 4.27 -9.97 -3.74
N TRP A 545 4.85 -11.17 -3.77
CA TRP A 545 5.14 -11.87 -5.02
C TRP A 545 3.86 -12.13 -5.83
N SER A 546 2.79 -12.61 -5.20
CA SER A 546 1.51 -12.83 -5.87
C SER A 546 0.93 -11.55 -6.47
N ARG A 547 1.00 -10.44 -5.73
CA ARG A 547 0.59 -9.11 -6.23
C ARG A 547 1.47 -8.61 -7.36
N PHE A 548 2.78 -8.81 -7.26
CA PHE A 548 3.73 -8.50 -8.32
C PHE A 548 3.39 -9.24 -9.62
N GLN A 549 3.10 -10.54 -9.56
CA GLN A 549 2.70 -11.32 -10.74
C GLN A 549 1.40 -10.81 -11.37
N THR A 550 0.44 -10.38 -10.55
CA THR A 550 -0.81 -9.78 -11.03
C THR A 550 -0.55 -8.46 -11.76
N ALA A 551 0.26 -7.58 -11.15
CA ALA A 551 0.67 -6.30 -11.74
C ALA A 551 1.48 -6.49 -13.03
N GLU A 552 2.32 -7.54 -13.10
CA GLU A 552 3.04 -7.92 -14.33
C GLU A 552 2.08 -8.34 -15.43
N LYS A 553 1.10 -9.21 -15.13
CA LYS A 553 0.08 -9.65 -16.10
C LYS A 553 -0.76 -8.49 -16.62
N ARG A 554 -1.03 -7.49 -15.79
CA ARG A 554 -1.81 -6.28 -16.14
C ARG A 554 -0.98 -5.15 -16.73
N LYS A 555 0.35 -5.32 -16.85
CA LYS A 555 1.29 -4.27 -17.27
C LYS A 555 1.25 -3.01 -16.38
N GLU A 556 0.91 -3.15 -15.09
CA GLU A 556 0.84 -2.06 -14.10
C GLU A 556 2.25 -1.75 -13.55
N ILE A 557 2.96 -0.81 -14.19
CA ILE A 557 4.38 -0.54 -13.90
C ILE A 557 4.62 -0.05 -12.46
N ILE A 558 3.75 0.83 -11.93
CA ILE A 558 3.90 1.41 -10.59
C ILE A 558 3.85 0.31 -9.53
N ASP A 559 2.86 -0.58 -9.64
CA ASP A 559 2.68 -1.69 -8.71
C ASP A 559 3.81 -2.71 -8.80
N GLN A 560 4.32 -3.00 -10.01
CA GLN A 560 5.51 -3.85 -10.18
C GLN A 560 6.72 -3.28 -9.42
N ILE A 561 6.96 -1.97 -9.49
CA ILE A 561 8.06 -1.31 -8.77
C ILE A 561 7.83 -1.38 -7.26
N HIS A 562 6.61 -1.08 -6.80
CA HIS A 562 6.23 -1.10 -5.39
C HIS A 562 6.45 -2.48 -4.78
N TYR A 563 5.89 -3.53 -5.36
CA TYR A 563 6.02 -4.89 -4.83
C TYR A 563 7.45 -5.43 -4.95
N THR A 564 8.20 -5.04 -5.99
CA THR A 564 9.64 -5.37 -6.10
C THR A 564 10.43 -4.86 -4.89
N ALA A 565 10.19 -3.61 -4.47
CA ALA A 565 10.86 -3.03 -3.31
C ALA A 565 10.49 -3.77 -2.02
N LEU A 566 9.21 -4.06 -1.82
CA LEU A 566 8.72 -4.79 -0.64
C LEU A 566 9.28 -6.22 -0.57
N ILE A 567 9.31 -6.95 -1.70
CA ILE A 567 9.88 -8.30 -1.77
C ILE A 567 11.37 -8.26 -1.39
N ARG A 568 12.15 -7.32 -1.94
CA ARG A 568 13.58 -7.17 -1.59
C ARG A 568 13.82 -6.88 -0.12
N GLN A 569 12.90 -6.19 0.54
CA GLN A 569 12.99 -5.90 1.97
C GLN A 569 12.69 -7.15 2.83
N MET A 570 11.74 -8.00 2.39
CA MET A 570 11.28 -9.16 3.15
C MET A 570 12.07 -10.45 2.86
N ASP A 571 12.49 -10.67 1.62
CA ASP A 571 13.11 -11.92 1.16
C ASP A 571 14.65 -11.90 1.24
N ARG A 572 15.17 -12.06 2.46
CA ARG A 572 16.63 -12.13 2.69
C ARG A 572 17.28 -13.41 2.14
N GLU A 573 16.50 -14.48 2.02
CA GLU A 573 16.96 -15.79 1.54
C GLU A 573 17.00 -15.89 0.00
N LYS A 574 16.65 -14.81 -0.72
CA LYS A 574 16.67 -14.71 -2.19
C LYS A 574 15.76 -15.72 -2.92
N HIS A 575 14.64 -16.11 -2.32
CA HIS A 575 13.65 -16.97 -2.98
C HIS A 575 13.07 -16.35 -4.25
N TYR A 576 12.79 -15.04 -4.20
CA TYR A 576 12.16 -14.26 -5.24
C TYR A 576 13.12 -13.25 -5.88
N VAL A 577 14.22 -12.89 -5.21
CA VAL A 577 15.18 -11.91 -5.77
C VAL A 577 15.74 -12.36 -7.12
N ASP A 578 16.07 -13.64 -7.28
CA ASP A 578 16.55 -14.19 -8.55
C ASP A 578 15.40 -14.27 -9.59
N LEU A 579 14.18 -14.55 -9.13
CA LEU A 579 12.98 -14.54 -9.98
C LEU A 579 12.59 -13.13 -10.44
N LEU A 580 12.89 -12.08 -9.66
CA LEU A 580 12.66 -10.68 -9.99
C LEU A 580 13.57 -10.19 -11.13
N GLU A 581 14.78 -10.73 -11.25
CA GLU A 581 15.61 -10.48 -12.44
C GLU A 581 14.96 -11.07 -13.70
N GLY A 582 14.30 -12.22 -13.55
CA GLY A 582 13.39 -12.77 -14.55
C GLY A 582 14.01 -13.20 -15.87
N ASN A 583 15.33 -13.28 -15.97
CA ASN A 583 16.02 -13.65 -17.21
C ASN A 583 15.50 -15.00 -17.75
N GLY A 584 15.20 -15.03 -19.05
CA GLY A 584 14.82 -16.25 -19.76
C GLY A 584 16.01 -16.88 -20.49
N SER A 585 15.72 -17.88 -21.31
CA SER A 585 16.71 -18.50 -22.20
C SER A 585 16.15 -18.73 -23.60
N LEU A 586 17.04 -18.85 -24.59
CA LEU A 586 16.68 -19.04 -26.00
C LEU A 586 17.48 -20.18 -26.62
N VAL A 587 16.77 -21.10 -27.28
CA VAL A 587 17.32 -22.10 -28.20
C VAL A 587 16.70 -21.90 -29.57
N LEU A 588 17.50 -21.46 -30.54
CA LEU A 588 17.05 -21.19 -31.91
C LEU A 588 17.75 -22.10 -32.90
N ASN A 589 16.98 -22.90 -33.63
CA ASN A 589 17.44 -23.74 -34.73
C ASN A 589 16.99 -23.15 -36.07
N SER A 590 17.61 -23.57 -37.17
CA SER A 590 17.10 -23.29 -38.52
C SER A 590 17.02 -24.58 -39.34
N ASP A 591 16.16 -24.54 -40.35
CA ASP A 591 16.07 -25.58 -41.38
C ASP A 591 16.24 -24.95 -42.77
N PRO A 592 17.34 -25.21 -43.49
CA PRO A 592 18.47 -26.07 -43.10
C PRO A 592 19.33 -25.44 -41.96
N PRO A 593 20.14 -26.25 -41.24
CA PRO A 593 20.99 -25.76 -40.16
C PRO A 593 22.18 -24.93 -40.67
N GLY A 594 22.81 -24.16 -39.78
CA GLY A 594 24.00 -23.35 -40.08
C GLY A 594 23.69 -21.92 -40.54
N ALA A 595 22.44 -21.47 -40.38
CA ALA A 595 22.06 -20.09 -40.69
C ALA A 595 22.63 -19.12 -39.65
N GLN A 596 23.14 -17.99 -40.12
CA GLN A 596 23.64 -16.92 -39.28
C GLN A 596 22.48 -16.20 -38.60
N VAL A 597 22.59 -15.99 -37.28
CA VAL A 597 21.57 -15.31 -36.47
C VAL A 597 22.10 -13.97 -35.98
N THR A 598 21.36 -12.91 -36.28
CA THR A 598 21.52 -11.59 -35.67
C THR A 598 20.29 -11.29 -34.83
N LEU A 599 20.48 -11.05 -33.53
CA LEU A 599 19.40 -10.72 -32.61
C LEU A 599 19.30 -9.20 -32.45
N LEU A 600 18.12 -8.65 -32.70
CA LEU A 600 17.78 -7.24 -32.52
C LEU A 600 16.88 -7.08 -31.30
N THR A 601 17.21 -6.18 -30.38
CA THR A 601 16.32 -5.84 -29.26
C THR A 601 15.33 -4.75 -29.69
N TYR A 602 14.03 -5.02 -29.52
CA TYR A 602 13.02 -3.97 -29.67
C TYR A 602 12.99 -3.09 -28.43
N LYS A 603 13.04 -1.78 -28.66
CA LYS A 603 12.78 -0.78 -27.63
C LYS A 603 11.77 0.22 -28.17
N GLU A 604 10.91 0.66 -27.28
CA GLU A 604 9.99 1.74 -27.62
C GLU A 604 10.76 3.05 -27.77
N SER A 605 10.51 3.75 -28.87
CA SER A 605 11.07 5.06 -29.17
C SER A 605 10.03 5.86 -29.92
N GLN A 606 9.63 7.01 -29.36
CA GLN A 606 8.55 7.84 -29.91
C GLN A 606 7.27 7.03 -30.15
N ARG A 607 6.86 6.24 -29.14
CA ARG A 607 5.62 5.41 -29.16
C ARG A 607 5.61 4.26 -30.18
N VAL A 608 6.74 3.99 -30.83
CA VAL A 608 6.91 2.91 -31.82
C VAL A 608 7.99 1.96 -31.35
N LEU A 609 7.75 0.65 -31.43
CA LEU A 609 8.76 -0.38 -31.21
C LEU A 609 9.76 -0.39 -32.36
N ARG A 610 10.99 0.06 -32.09
CA ARG A 610 12.08 0.08 -33.06
C ARG A 610 13.19 -0.88 -32.64
N ALA A 611 13.77 -1.56 -33.62
CA ALA A 611 14.98 -2.33 -33.40
C ALA A 611 16.12 -1.35 -33.01
N SER A 612 16.80 -1.62 -31.90
CA SER A 612 17.76 -0.69 -31.29
C SER A 612 19.20 -1.22 -31.30
N LYS A 613 19.49 -2.24 -30.50
CA LYS A 613 20.79 -2.92 -30.44
C LYS A 613 20.74 -4.18 -31.29
N SER A 614 21.79 -4.41 -32.09
CA SER A 614 22.02 -5.68 -32.79
C SER A 614 23.17 -6.43 -32.16
N SER A 615 23.08 -7.75 -32.12
CA SER A 615 24.18 -8.63 -31.72
C SER A 615 24.17 -9.86 -32.61
N THR A 616 25.25 -10.05 -33.34
CA THR A 616 25.47 -11.25 -34.13
C THR A 616 25.83 -12.39 -33.18
N ILE A 617 24.96 -13.38 -33.07
CA ILE A 617 25.10 -14.46 -32.07
C ILE A 617 25.96 -15.61 -32.62
N GLY A 618 25.76 -15.99 -33.88
CA GLY A 618 26.46 -17.11 -34.51
C GLY A 618 25.56 -17.91 -35.44
N ALA A 619 26.07 -19.05 -35.92
CA ALA A 619 25.31 -19.98 -36.74
C ALA A 619 24.41 -20.89 -35.89
N THR A 620 23.23 -21.26 -36.41
CA THR A 620 22.33 -22.21 -35.74
C THR A 620 22.94 -23.61 -35.63
N PRO A 621 22.68 -24.37 -34.56
CA PRO A 621 21.79 -24.02 -33.43
C PRO A 621 22.43 -23.01 -32.45
N VAL A 622 21.68 -21.95 -32.13
CA VAL A 622 22.07 -20.92 -31.17
C VAL A 622 21.48 -21.26 -29.79
N ARG A 623 22.29 -21.13 -28.74
CA ARG A 623 21.86 -21.31 -27.34
C ARG A 623 22.32 -20.15 -26.49
N LEU A 624 21.36 -19.45 -25.89
CA LEU A 624 21.58 -18.37 -24.92
C LEU A 624 20.97 -18.81 -23.59
N GLU A 625 21.81 -19.15 -22.62
CA GLU A 625 21.39 -19.61 -21.29
C GLU A 625 20.75 -18.48 -20.45
N ARG A 626 21.14 -17.22 -20.73
CA ARG A 626 20.59 -16.04 -20.08
C ARG A 626 20.30 -14.95 -21.12
N LEU A 627 19.05 -14.53 -21.19
CA LEU A 627 18.56 -13.46 -22.06
C LEU A 627 17.59 -12.59 -21.26
N GLU A 628 17.78 -11.28 -21.33
CA GLU A 628 16.91 -10.31 -20.65
C GLU A 628 15.47 -10.47 -21.17
N MET A 629 14.49 -10.23 -20.28
CA MET A 629 13.08 -10.22 -20.70
C MET A 629 12.82 -9.15 -21.77
N GLY A 630 11.89 -9.43 -22.68
CA GLY A 630 11.43 -8.45 -23.66
C GLY A 630 11.21 -9.03 -25.05
N SER A 631 10.98 -8.11 -26.00
CA SER A 631 10.76 -8.41 -27.40
C SER A 631 12.05 -8.30 -28.22
N TYR A 632 12.27 -9.30 -29.07
CA TYR A 632 13.43 -9.38 -29.95
C TYR A 632 12.99 -9.74 -31.36
N LEU A 633 13.83 -9.41 -32.35
CA LEU A 633 13.75 -9.93 -33.71
C LEU A 633 15.03 -10.69 -34.01
N ALA A 634 14.92 -11.99 -34.28
CA ALA A 634 16.01 -12.76 -34.84
C ALA A 634 15.95 -12.65 -36.37
N LEU A 635 16.97 -12.03 -36.95
CA LEU A 635 17.25 -12.11 -38.37
C LEU A 635 18.04 -13.39 -38.62
N VAL A 636 17.46 -14.32 -39.37
CA VAL A 636 18.06 -15.62 -39.68
C VAL A 636 18.39 -15.67 -41.16
N GLU A 637 19.68 -15.75 -41.48
CA GLU A 637 20.20 -15.59 -42.83
C GLU A 637 21.09 -16.77 -43.22
N LEU A 638 20.88 -17.32 -44.42
CA LEU A 638 21.73 -18.35 -44.99
C LEU A 638 21.91 -18.06 -46.49
N PRO A 639 23.14 -18.09 -47.05
CA PRO A 639 23.34 -17.84 -48.47
C PRO A 639 22.48 -18.76 -49.36
N GLY A 640 21.77 -18.17 -50.33
CA GLY A 640 20.84 -18.87 -51.22
C GLY A 640 19.40 -18.99 -50.68
N TYR A 641 19.13 -18.46 -49.49
CA TYR A 641 17.82 -18.45 -48.85
C TYR A 641 17.34 -17.01 -48.59
N LEU A 642 16.02 -16.82 -48.56
CA LEU A 642 15.38 -15.59 -48.13
C LEU A 642 15.68 -15.34 -46.64
N PRO A 643 16.09 -14.11 -46.25
CA PRO A 643 16.21 -13.73 -44.85
C PRO A 643 14.87 -13.91 -44.13
N ALA A 644 14.88 -14.61 -42.99
CA ALA A 644 13.70 -14.79 -42.16
C ALA A 644 13.71 -13.83 -40.98
N HIS A 645 12.63 -13.05 -40.85
CA HIS A 645 12.36 -12.20 -39.70
C HIS A 645 11.55 -12.99 -38.66
N TYR A 646 12.21 -13.46 -37.61
CA TYR A 646 11.59 -14.27 -36.57
C TYR A 646 11.45 -13.49 -35.25
N PRO A 647 10.28 -12.91 -34.93
CA PRO A 647 10.08 -12.23 -33.67
C PRO A 647 10.08 -13.24 -32.50
N ILE A 648 10.62 -12.81 -31.36
CA ILE A 648 10.80 -13.63 -30.16
C ILE A 648 10.35 -12.79 -28.95
N TRP A 649 9.52 -13.37 -28.10
CA TRP A 649 9.16 -12.77 -26.82
C TRP A 649 9.66 -13.63 -25.65
N VAL A 650 10.51 -13.02 -24.82
CA VAL A 650 11.10 -13.64 -23.62
C VAL A 650 10.38 -13.08 -22.39
N GLY A 651 9.46 -13.88 -21.85
CA GLY A 651 8.82 -13.59 -20.56
C GLY A 651 9.71 -13.99 -19.37
N ARG A 652 9.24 -13.68 -18.16
CA ARG A 652 9.94 -13.98 -16.90
C ARG A 652 10.27 -15.47 -16.78
N CYS A 653 11.56 -15.78 -16.63
CA CYS A 653 12.08 -17.15 -16.51
C CYS A 653 11.65 -18.10 -17.65
N LYS A 654 11.23 -17.55 -18.81
CA LYS A 654 10.71 -18.33 -19.92
C LYS A 654 11.83 -18.94 -20.73
N HIS A 655 11.72 -20.22 -21.04
CA HIS A 655 12.61 -20.92 -21.96
C HIS A 655 11.97 -20.98 -23.35
N VAL A 656 12.52 -20.20 -24.29
CA VAL A 656 12.03 -20.16 -25.67
C VAL A 656 12.80 -21.15 -26.52
N ARG A 657 12.09 -22.05 -27.20
CA ARG A 657 12.65 -22.96 -28.20
C ARG A 657 11.92 -22.79 -29.52
N ALA A 658 12.67 -22.54 -30.59
CA ALA A 658 12.10 -22.35 -31.92
C ALA A 658 12.99 -22.97 -33.00
N THR A 659 12.36 -23.32 -34.12
CA THR A 659 13.03 -23.77 -35.35
C THR A 659 12.51 -22.91 -36.50
N VAL A 660 13.39 -22.18 -37.16
CA VAL A 660 13.05 -21.28 -38.26
C VAL A 660 13.30 -21.98 -39.59
N LYS A 661 12.23 -22.27 -40.32
CA LYS A 661 12.33 -22.78 -41.69
C LYS A 661 12.75 -21.64 -42.63
N LEU A 662 13.73 -21.89 -43.50
CA LEU A 662 14.21 -20.93 -44.49
C LEU A 662 13.74 -21.34 -45.89
N LEU A 663 13.30 -20.35 -46.66
CA LEU A 663 12.89 -20.54 -48.05
C LEU A 663 14.00 -20.15 -49.00
N LYS A 664 14.08 -20.75 -50.19
CA LYS A 664 15.04 -20.34 -51.22
C LYS A 664 14.74 -18.92 -51.70
N GLU A 665 15.77 -18.18 -52.12
CA GLU A 665 15.69 -16.75 -52.49
C GLU A 665 14.62 -16.40 -53.54
N LYS A 666 14.18 -17.36 -54.37
CA LYS A 666 13.15 -17.19 -55.41
C LYS A 666 11.87 -17.97 -55.15
N ALA A 667 11.67 -18.42 -53.92
CA ALA A 667 10.49 -19.21 -53.55
C ALA A 667 9.21 -18.38 -53.49
N LEU A 668 9.32 -17.06 -53.32
CA LEU A 668 8.19 -16.14 -53.21
C LEU A 668 8.36 -14.95 -54.17
N PRO A 669 7.26 -14.39 -54.71
CA PRO A 669 7.31 -13.13 -55.43
C PRO A 669 7.71 -11.96 -54.51
N ASP A 670 8.41 -10.95 -55.05
CA ASP A 670 8.90 -9.78 -54.28
C ASP A 670 7.81 -9.04 -53.51
N ALA A 671 6.57 -9.08 -54.01
CA ALA A 671 5.41 -8.45 -53.40
C ALA A 671 4.95 -9.16 -52.11
N PHE A 672 5.47 -10.34 -51.76
CA PHE A 672 5.05 -11.13 -50.61
C PHE A 672 6.12 -11.15 -49.50
N LYS A 673 5.65 -11.16 -48.25
CA LYS A 673 6.49 -11.33 -47.06
C LYS A 673 6.32 -12.73 -46.50
N TYR A 674 7.44 -13.37 -46.19
CA TYR A 674 7.46 -14.66 -45.50
C TYR A 674 7.16 -14.48 -44.02
N ILE A 675 6.16 -15.21 -43.51
CA ILE A 675 5.79 -15.25 -42.11
C ILE A 675 6.16 -16.63 -41.56
N PRO A 676 7.24 -16.74 -40.76
CA PRO A 676 7.65 -18.02 -40.18
C PRO A 676 6.56 -18.65 -39.29
N GLY A 677 6.50 -19.98 -39.32
CA GLY A 677 5.61 -20.75 -38.45
C GLY A 677 6.01 -20.68 -36.98
N GLY A 678 5.15 -21.17 -36.10
CA GLY A 678 5.43 -21.30 -34.67
C GLY A 678 4.37 -20.66 -33.76
N PRO A 679 4.62 -20.72 -32.43
CA PRO A 679 3.67 -20.30 -31.41
C PRO A 679 3.36 -18.80 -31.50
N PHE A 680 2.08 -18.48 -31.41
CA PHE A 680 1.54 -17.13 -31.52
C PHE A 680 0.44 -16.92 -30.47
N LEU A 681 0.51 -15.81 -29.74
CA LEU A 681 -0.53 -15.38 -28.80
C LEU A 681 -1.62 -14.59 -29.57
N ALA A 682 -2.73 -15.24 -29.87
CA ALA A 682 -3.86 -14.65 -30.60
C ALA A 682 -4.93 -14.10 -29.64
N GLY A 683 -5.59 -13.01 -30.02
CA GLY A 683 -6.68 -12.39 -29.24
C GLY A 683 -6.21 -11.64 -27.99
N GLY A 684 -7.10 -11.53 -27.00
CA GLY A 684 -6.77 -11.00 -25.68
C GLY A 684 -6.66 -9.48 -25.55
N ASP A 685 -7.04 -8.70 -26.56
CA ASP A 685 -7.10 -7.24 -26.48
C ASP A 685 -8.53 -6.80 -26.14
N PRO A 686 -8.81 -6.33 -24.91
CA PRO A 686 -10.16 -6.00 -24.46
C PRO A 686 -10.76 -4.76 -25.14
N ASP A 687 -9.93 -3.88 -25.69
CA ASP A 687 -10.38 -2.66 -26.37
C ASP A 687 -10.53 -2.87 -27.89
N ALA A 688 -10.09 -4.02 -28.41
CA ALA A 688 -10.23 -4.38 -29.81
C ALA A 688 -11.67 -4.83 -30.12
N LEU A 689 -12.18 -4.40 -31.28
CA LEU A 689 -13.54 -4.69 -31.71
C LEU A 689 -13.71 -6.21 -31.95
N ASN A 690 -14.55 -6.85 -31.14
CA ASN A 690 -14.79 -8.31 -31.12
C ASN A 690 -13.51 -9.17 -31.11
N SER A 691 -12.51 -8.82 -30.29
CA SER A 691 -11.33 -9.68 -30.11
C SER A 691 -11.73 -11.09 -29.65
N ASP A 692 -11.12 -12.11 -30.27
CA ASP A 692 -11.21 -13.49 -29.77
C ASP A 692 -10.50 -13.59 -28.39
N ARG A 693 -10.82 -14.66 -27.64
CA ARG A 693 -10.14 -14.99 -26.37
C ARG A 693 -8.63 -15.18 -26.58
N GLU A 694 -7.84 -14.72 -25.62
CA GLU A 694 -6.40 -14.97 -25.58
C GLU A 694 -6.11 -16.48 -25.62
N ARG A 695 -5.32 -16.91 -26.62
CA ARG A 695 -4.88 -18.31 -26.76
C ARG A 695 -3.55 -18.39 -27.49
N THR A 696 -2.69 -19.32 -27.06
CA THR A 696 -1.47 -19.64 -27.81
C THR A 696 -1.79 -20.69 -28.87
N LEU A 697 -1.54 -20.35 -30.14
CA LEU A 697 -1.74 -21.21 -31.30
C LEU A 697 -0.41 -21.48 -32.00
N ASP A 698 -0.20 -22.69 -32.51
CA ASP A 698 0.90 -22.93 -33.44
C ASP A 698 0.41 -22.66 -34.87
N VAL A 699 0.86 -21.54 -35.44
CA VAL A 699 0.43 -21.10 -36.77
C VAL A 699 1.46 -21.59 -37.79
N PRO A 700 1.05 -22.33 -38.85
CA PRO A 700 1.98 -22.81 -39.88
C PRO A 700 2.66 -21.65 -40.62
N PRO A 701 3.81 -21.88 -41.28
CA PRO A 701 4.43 -20.86 -42.13
C PRO A 701 3.54 -20.52 -43.32
N PHE A 702 3.46 -19.24 -43.67
CA PHE A 702 2.74 -18.75 -44.84
C PHE A 702 3.44 -17.52 -45.41
N ALA A 703 3.01 -17.06 -46.57
CA ALA A 703 3.41 -15.76 -47.10
C ALA A 703 2.19 -14.88 -47.34
N ILE A 704 2.34 -13.57 -47.15
CA ILE A 704 1.25 -12.60 -47.30
C ILE A 704 1.73 -11.39 -48.10
N ALA A 705 0.86 -10.84 -48.95
CA ALA A 705 1.20 -9.69 -49.76
C ALA A 705 1.54 -8.47 -48.88
N THR A 706 2.55 -7.73 -49.29
CA THR A 706 3.07 -6.55 -48.59
C THR A 706 2.01 -5.47 -48.46
N ASP A 707 1.21 -5.30 -49.52
CA ASP A 707 0.14 -4.31 -49.64
C ASP A 707 -1.20 -4.98 -49.98
N HIS A 708 -2.29 -4.24 -49.81
CA HIS A 708 -3.60 -4.64 -50.33
C HIS A 708 -3.58 -4.73 -51.87
N VAL A 709 -4.49 -5.53 -52.42
CA VAL A 709 -4.78 -5.50 -53.86
C VAL A 709 -5.26 -4.10 -54.23
N THR A 710 -4.68 -3.53 -55.27
CA THR A 710 -5.00 -2.16 -55.72
C THR A 710 -6.11 -2.14 -56.77
N PHE A 711 -6.70 -0.97 -57.02
CA PHE A 711 -7.56 -0.76 -58.18
C PHE A 711 -6.84 -1.15 -59.48
N ALA A 712 -5.57 -0.77 -59.68
CA ALA A 712 -4.80 -1.15 -60.87
C ALA A 712 -4.86 -2.65 -61.15
N GLU A 713 -4.54 -3.47 -60.14
CA GLU A 713 -4.50 -4.92 -60.28
C GLU A 713 -5.90 -5.52 -60.47
N TYR A 714 -6.92 -5.00 -59.78
CA TYR A 714 -8.29 -5.51 -59.93
C TYR A 714 -8.92 -5.11 -61.28
N LEU A 715 -8.59 -3.94 -61.83
CA LEU A 715 -9.07 -3.52 -63.14
C LEU A 715 -8.44 -4.34 -64.28
N GLU A 716 -7.20 -4.82 -64.13
CA GLU A 716 -6.62 -5.81 -65.06
C GLU A 716 -7.44 -7.11 -65.10
N PHE A 717 -7.96 -7.56 -63.94
CA PHE A 717 -8.88 -8.68 -63.87
C PHE A 717 -10.19 -8.38 -64.60
N LEU A 718 -10.79 -7.21 -64.38
CA LEU A 718 -12.01 -6.82 -65.07
C LEU A 718 -11.81 -6.72 -66.59
N ASP A 719 -10.69 -6.18 -67.05
CA ASP A 719 -10.32 -6.15 -68.47
C ASP A 719 -10.24 -7.60 -69.03
N ALA A 720 -9.62 -8.53 -68.30
CA ALA A 720 -9.55 -9.93 -68.71
C ALA A 720 -10.94 -10.60 -68.76
N VAL A 721 -11.80 -10.37 -67.76
CA VAL A 721 -13.18 -10.89 -67.75
C VAL A 721 -14.01 -10.27 -68.86
N GLN A 722 -13.85 -8.96 -69.13
CA GLN A 722 -14.56 -8.20 -70.15
C GLN A 722 -14.37 -8.82 -71.54
N THR A 723 -13.15 -9.31 -71.85
CA THR A 723 -12.88 -9.98 -73.14
C THR A 723 -13.69 -11.27 -73.34
N ARG A 724 -14.08 -11.94 -72.24
CA ARG A 724 -14.86 -13.19 -72.27
C ARG A 724 -16.35 -12.95 -72.12
N SER A 725 -16.74 -12.07 -71.19
CA SER A 725 -18.12 -11.73 -70.87
C SER A 725 -18.23 -10.30 -70.30
N PRO A 726 -18.68 -9.33 -71.12
CA PRO A 726 -18.91 -7.96 -70.67
C PRO A 726 -19.90 -7.83 -69.50
N ASN A 727 -20.95 -8.65 -69.49
CA ASN A 727 -21.97 -8.63 -68.44
C ASN A 727 -21.42 -9.11 -67.10
N GLU A 728 -20.53 -10.12 -67.11
CA GLU A 728 -19.88 -10.58 -65.88
C GLU A 728 -18.89 -9.52 -65.38
N ALA A 729 -18.08 -8.90 -66.25
CA ALA A 729 -17.20 -7.81 -65.84
C ALA A 729 -17.97 -6.64 -65.20
N LEU A 730 -19.14 -6.29 -65.73
CA LEU A 730 -19.98 -5.24 -65.15
C LEU A 730 -20.53 -5.61 -63.75
N LYS A 731 -20.95 -6.86 -63.53
CA LYS A 731 -21.42 -7.32 -62.22
C LYS A 731 -20.31 -7.28 -61.17
N ARG A 732 -19.09 -7.68 -61.58
CA ARG A 732 -17.90 -7.74 -60.70
C ARG A 732 -17.22 -6.39 -60.52
N ALA A 733 -17.68 -5.34 -61.19
CA ALA A 733 -17.14 -4.00 -61.03
C ALA A 733 -17.38 -3.52 -59.58
N PRO A 734 -16.39 -2.87 -58.95
CA PRO A 734 -16.55 -2.35 -57.59
C PRO A 734 -17.69 -1.33 -57.58
N GLN A 735 -18.63 -1.45 -56.64
CA GLN A 735 -19.83 -0.58 -56.57
C GLN A 735 -20.38 -0.45 -55.16
N THR A 736 -20.95 0.71 -54.83
CA THR A 736 -21.60 0.92 -53.53
C THR A 736 -22.95 0.21 -53.46
N ARG A 737 -23.45 -0.02 -52.24
CA ARG A 737 -24.73 -0.71 -52.00
C ARG A 737 -25.95 0.13 -52.40
N ASP A 738 -25.84 1.46 -52.37
CA ASP A 738 -26.97 2.39 -52.43
C ASP A 738 -27.30 2.89 -53.85
N GLY A 739 -26.77 2.24 -54.89
CA GLY A 739 -27.11 2.59 -56.27
C GLY A 739 -26.43 3.85 -56.82
N ASP A 740 -25.38 4.36 -56.14
CA ASP A 740 -24.53 5.46 -56.64
C ASP A 740 -23.67 5.06 -57.87
N GLY A 741 -23.82 3.81 -58.31
CA GLY A 741 -23.18 3.25 -59.49
C GLY A 741 -21.78 2.69 -59.22
N PRO A 742 -21.11 2.18 -60.26
CA PRO A 742 -19.81 1.54 -60.11
C PRO A 742 -18.72 2.59 -59.82
N LEU A 743 -17.74 2.21 -59.02
CA LEU A 743 -16.53 3.00 -58.71
C LEU A 743 -15.47 2.93 -59.82
N ALA A 744 -15.69 2.08 -60.82
CA ALA A 744 -14.92 2.01 -62.04
C ALA A 744 -15.84 2.15 -63.27
N VAL A 745 -15.32 2.71 -64.35
CA VAL A 745 -16.03 2.91 -65.61
C VAL A 745 -15.24 2.32 -66.77
N LEU A 746 -15.94 1.80 -67.77
CA LEU A 746 -15.32 1.32 -68.99
C LEU A 746 -15.19 2.51 -69.97
N GLU A 747 -13.97 2.99 -70.18
CA GLU A 747 -13.65 4.09 -71.08
C GLU A 747 -12.64 3.64 -72.14
N ASN A 748 -12.93 3.88 -73.42
CA ASN A 748 -12.09 3.47 -74.55
C ASN A 748 -11.73 1.96 -74.53
N GLY A 749 -12.65 1.12 -74.04
CA GLY A 749 -12.47 -0.33 -73.98
C GLY A 749 -11.57 -0.82 -72.86
N ARG A 750 -11.23 0.03 -71.88
CA ARG A 750 -10.50 -0.35 -70.66
C ARG A 750 -11.21 0.16 -69.42
N TRP A 751 -11.17 -0.62 -68.35
CA TRP A 751 -11.70 -0.18 -67.07
C TRP A 751 -10.79 0.86 -66.43
N GLN A 752 -11.37 1.93 -65.90
CA GLN A 752 -10.67 3.02 -65.21
C GLN A 752 -11.39 3.39 -63.91
N PRO A 753 -10.66 3.77 -62.85
CA PRO A 753 -11.27 4.22 -61.61
C PRO A 753 -11.98 5.56 -61.81
N LYS A 754 -13.12 5.77 -61.14
CA LYS A 754 -13.80 7.06 -61.18
C LYS A 754 -13.03 8.13 -60.38
N PRO A 755 -13.00 9.39 -60.84
CA PRO A 755 -12.41 10.50 -60.09
C PRO A 755 -13.03 10.71 -58.70
N ILE A 756 -14.27 10.26 -58.46
CA ILE A 756 -14.99 10.40 -57.18
C ILE A 756 -14.30 9.68 -56.00
N LEU A 757 -13.38 8.75 -56.28
CA LEU A 757 -12.63 8.05 -55.24
C LEU A 757 -11.71 8.96 -54.42
N ILE A 758 -11.29 10.09 -55.00
CA ILE A 758 -10.52 11.14 -54.32
C ILE A 758 -11.13 12.48 -54.70
N GLU A 759 -11.60 13.27 -53.74
CA GLU A 759 -12.31 14.53 -54.01
C GLU A 759 -11.95 15.63 -53.01
N GLY A 760 -12.40 16.86 -53.33
CA GLY A 760 -12.24 18.01 -52.44
C GLY A 760 -10.78 18.33 -52.15
N GLU A 761 -10.47 18.62 -50.88
CA GLU A 761 -9.14 19.06 -50.45
C GLU A 761 -8.05 18.00 -50.63
N ALA A 762 -8.40 16.70 -50.63
CA ALA A 762 -7.46 15.60 -50.86
C ALA A 762 -6.77 15.70 -52.22
N ARG A 763 -7.39 16.38 -53.20
CA ARG A 763 -6.80 16.63 -54.53
C ARG A 763 -5.56 17.52 -54.51
N ARG A 764 -5.33 18.29 -53.44
CA ARG A 764 -4.06 19.02 -53.27
C ARG A 764 -2.88 18.07 -53.05
N ARG A 765 -3.13 16.94 -52.39
CA ARG A 765 -2.14 15.89 -52.12
C ARG A 765 -2.08 14.86 -53.25
N TYR A 766 -3.22 14.56 -53.87
CA TYR A 766 -3.38 13.58 -54.94
C TYR A 766 -4.04 14.20 -56.18
N PRO A 767 -3.28 14.93 -57.02
CA PRO A 767 -3.81 15.60 -58.21
C PRO A 767 -4.49 14.63 -59.17
N LEU A 768 -5.59 15.08 -59.79
CA LEU A 768 -6.31 14.29 -60.80
C LEU A 768 -5.40 14.01 -62.01
N GLY A 769 -5.45 12.77 -62.51
CA GLY A 769 -4.65 12.34 -63.67
C GLY A 769 -3.22 11.89 -63.33
N ALA A 770 -2.79 11.95 -62.06
CA ALA A 770 -1.48 11.45 -61.63
C ALA A 770 -1.48 9.93 -61.32
N GLY A 771 -2.62 9.25 -61.46
CA GLY A 771 -2.73 7.79 -61.28
C GLY A 771 -2.84 7.34 -59.81
N HIS A 772 -3.14 8.23 -58.87
CA HIS A 772 -3.29 7.87 -57.46
C HIS A 772 -4.50 6.97 -57.20
N GLU A 773 -5.58 7.14 -57.95
CA GLU A 773 -6.79 6.31 -57.86
C GLU A 773 -6.51 4.85 -58.19
N LEU A 774 -5.55 4.60 -59.10
CA LEU A 774 -5.11 3.24 -59.44
C LEU A 774 -4.34 2.57 -58.29
N GLN A 775 -3.72 3.35 -57.41
CA GLN A 775 -2.94 2.87 -56.26
C GLN A 775 -3.76 2.74 -54.98
N LEU A 776 -5.04 3.15 -55.00
CA LEU A 776 -5.94 2.91 -53.88
C LEU A 776 -6.14 1.40 -53.68
N PRO A 777 -6.31 0.94 -52.43
CA PRO A 777 -6.76 -0.42 -52.19
C PRO A 777 -8.12 -0.64 -52.85
N ILE A 778 -8.33 -1.82 -53.44
CA ILE A 778 -9.64 -2.20 -53.97
C ILE A 778 -10.65 -2.27 -52.82
N MET A 779 -11.85 -1.76 -53.06
CA MET A 779 -12.95 -1.73 -52.10
C MET A 779 -14.29 -1.87 -52.81
N CYS A 780 -15.38 -2.01 -52.06
CA CYS A 780 -16.73 -2.16 -52.62
C CYS A 780 -16.87 -3.37 -53.55
N ILE A 781 -16.16 -4.45 -53.21
CA ILE A 781 -16.31 -5.79 -53.78
C ILE A 781 -16.83 -6.72 -52.69
N ASP A 782 -17.62 -7.71 -53.08
CA ASP A 782 -18.05 -8.78 -52.17
C ASP A 782 -17.01 -9.91 -52.13
N VAL A 783 -17.24 -10.91 -51.27
CA VAL A 783 -16.29 -12.02 -51.10
C VAL A 783 -16.19 -12.90 -52.36
N GLU A 784 -17.27 -13.01 -53.14
CA GLU A 784 -17.29 -13.79 -54.37
C GLU A 784 -16.39 -13.15 -55.43
N ASP A 785 -16.47 -11.82 -55.56
CA ASP A 785 -15.62 -11.02 -56.43
C ASP A 785 -14.13 -11.11 -56.01
N ALA A 786 -13.86 -11.09 -54.71
CA ALA A 786 -12.51 -11.30 -54.18
C ALA A 786 -11.98 -12.70 -54.54
N LEU A 787 -12.78 -13.75 -54.38
CA LEU A 787 -12.41 -15.13 -54.72
C LEU A 787 -12.23 -15.34 -56.22
N ALA A 788 -13.06 -14.71 -57.06
CA ALA A 788 -12.93 -14.76 -58.51
C ALA A 788 -11.62 -14.11 -58.97
N TYR A 789 -11.26 -12.96 -58.38
CA TYR A 789 -9.97 -12.31 -58.60
C TYR A 789 -8.81 -13.21 -58.18
N VAL A 790 -8.88 -13.82 -57.00
CA VAL A 790 -7.88 -14.77 -56.49
C VAL A 790 -7.69 -15.93 -57.47
N ALA A 791 -8.77 -16.55 -57.94
CA ALA A 791 -8.72 -17.65 -58.89
C ALA A 791 -8.09 -17.24 -60.23
N TRP A 792 -8.48 -16.07 -60.76
CA TRP A 792 -7.90 -15.53 -61.98
C TRP A 792 -6.40 -15.25 -61.83
N ARG A 793 -5.99 -14.58 -60.76
CA ARG A 793 -4.58 -14.22 -60.53
C ARG A 793 -3.73 -15.47 -60.33
N SER A 794 -4.29 -16.48 -59.65
CA SER A 794 -3.63 -17.77 -59.47
C SER A 794 -3.32 -18.46 -60.80
N HIS A 795 -4.31 -18.50 -61.71
CA HIS A 795 -4.11 -19.02 -63.05
C HIS A 795 -3.13 -18.18 -63.88
N ARG A 796 -3.20 -16.84 -63.77
CA ARG A 796 -2.33 -15.92 -64.51
C ARG A 796 -0.87 -16.07 -64.13
N ASP A 797 -0.60 -16.13 -62.83
CA ASP A 797 0.76 -16.13 -62.29
C ASP A 797 1.32 -17.55 -62.10
N GLY A 798 0.48 -18.59 -62.21
CA GLY A 798 0.87 -19.98 -61.97
C GLY A 798 1.13 -20.30 -60.49
N LEU A 799 0.53 -19.53 -59.57
CA LEU A 799 0.69 -19.66 -58.12
C LEU A 799 -0.67 -19.89 -57.46
N ALA A 800 -0.73 -20.62 -56.36
CA ALA A 800 -1.99 -20.90 -55.66
C ALA A 800 -2.29 -19.81 -54.61
N TYR A 801 -2.70 -18.62 -55.04
CA TYR A 801 -3.13 -17.56 -54.12
C TYR A 801 -4.43 -17.91 -53.41
N ARG A 802 -4.59 -17.33 -52.22
CA ARG A 802 -5.80 -17.40 -51.40
C ARG A 802 -5.99 -16.13 -50.58
N LEU A 803 -7.15 -15.99 -49.94
CA LEU A 803 -7.33 -15.02 -48.87
C LEU A 803 -6.60 -15.50 -47.59
N PRO A 804 -6.10 -14.58 -46.73
CA PRO A 804 -5.54 -14.95 -45.43
C PRO A 804 -6.64 -15.48 -44.50
N THR A 805 -6.28 -16.30 -43.50
CA THR A 805 -7.16 -16.50 -42.35
C THR A 805 -7.07 -15.29 -41.42
N ALA A 806 -8.10 -15.09 -40.59
CA ALA A 806 -8.08 -13.99 -39.64
C ALA A 806 -6.95 -14.16 -38.58
N ILE A 807 -6.53 -15.40 -38.27
CA ILE A 807 -5.39 -15.66 -37.37
C ILE A 807 -4.06 -15.36 -38.05
N GLU A 808 -3.89 -15.74 -39.32
CA GLU A 808 -2.70 -15.40 -40.11
C GLU A 808 -2.52 -13.89 -40.22
N ARG A 809 -3.60 -13.15 -40.53
CA ARG A 809 -3.57 -11.69 -40.58
C ARG A 809 -3.16 -11.08 -39.23
N GLU A 810 -3.76 -11.53 -38.13
CA GLU A 810 -3.43 -11.02 -36.79
C GLU A 810 -1.96 -11.29 -36.45
N LYS A 811 -1.46 -12.50 -36.73
CA LYS A 811 -0.03 -12.83 -36.55
C LYS A 811 0.84 -11.92 -37.40
N ALA A 812 0.51 -11.74 -38.69
CA ALA A 812 1.25 -10.86 -39.59
C ALA A 812 1.28 -9.40 -39.13
N ALA A 813 0.27 -8.94 -38.39
CA ALA A 813 0.20 -7.62 -37.80
C ALA A 813 1.00 -7.53 -36.49
N ARG A 814 0.73 -8.41 -35.51
CA ARG A 814 1.23 -8.31 -34.13
C ARG A 814 2.61 -8.94 -33.92
N GLY A 815 3.05 -9.87 -34.77
CA GLY A 815 4.21 -10.69 -34.44
C GLY A 815 3.85 -11.76 -33.42
N VAL A 816 4.62 -11.89 -32.33
CA VAL A 816 4.42 -12.92 -31.28
C VAL A 816 4.49 -12.36 -29.85
N ASP A 817 4.69 -11.06 -29.71
CA ASP A 817 4.87 -10.38 -28.42
C ASP A 817 3.60 -9.69 -27.91
N GLY A 818 2.46 -9.94 -28.57
CA GLY A 818 1.15 -9.46 -28.12
C GLY A 818 0.93 -7.96 -28.28
N ARG A 819 1.75 -7.25 -29.06
CA ARG A 819 1.58 -5.81 -29.30
C ARG A 819 0.19 -5.48 -29.85
N VAL A 820 -0.37 -4.33 -29.49
CA VAL A 820 -1.74 -3.94 -29.87
C VAL A 820 -1.86 -3.59 -31.36
N PHE A 821 -0.89 -2.83 -31.88
CA PHE A 821 -0.80 -2.37 -33.26
C PHE A 821 0.47 -2.91 -33.92
N PRO A 822 0.59 -2.93 -35.26
CA PRO A 822 1.79 -3.39 -35.95
C PRO A 822 3.10 -2.77 -35.45
N TRP A 823 3.03 -1.49 -35.05
CA TRP A 823 4.16 -0.71 -34.55
C TRP A 823 4.38 -0.76 -33.03
N GLY A 824 3.46 -1.30 -32.22
CA GLY A 824 3.58 -1.29 -30.75
C GLY A 824 2.25 -1.13 -30.01
N ASP A 825 2.32 -0.66 -28.76
CA ASP A 825 1.16 -0.60 -27.85
C ASP A 825 0.47 0.77 -27.80
N HIS A 826 1.07 1.81 -28.39
CA HIS A 826 0.56 3.18 -28.32
C HIS A 826 -0.15 3.59 -29.61
N PHE A 827 -1.36 4.09 -29.46
CA PHE A 827 -2.12 4.65 -30.57
C PHE A 827 -1.72 6.10 -30.89
N ASP A 828 -1.69 6.41 -32.19
CA ASP A 828 -1.70 7.76 -32.73
C ASP A 828 -2.37 7.73 -34.11
N ALA A 829 -3.33 8.61 -34.36
CA ALA A 829 -4.09 8.63 -35.62
C ALA A 829 -3.22 8.92 -36.85
N THR A 830 -2.02 9.47 -36.66
CA THR A 830 -1.06 9.75 -37.75
C THR A 830 -0.26 8.53 -38.19
N PHE A 831 -0.33 7.40 -37.47
CA PHE A 831 0.50 6.22 -37.74
C PHE A 831 -0.08 5.27 -38.78
N CYS A 832 -1.39 5.26 -38.97
CA CYS A 832 -2.08 4.46 -39.99
C CYS A 832 -3.18 5.27 -40.67
N LYS A 833 -3.77 4.75 -41.76
CA LYS A 833 -4.91 5.39 -42.41
C LYS A 833 -6.24 4.99 -41.77
N MET A 834 -6.83 5.91 -41.01
CA MET A 834 -8.13 5.79 -40.34
C MET A 834 -8.90 7.11 -40.41
N ARG A 835 -10.10 7.16 -39.82
CA ARG A 835 -11.05 8.29 -39.98
C ARG A 835 -10.45 9.65 -39.57
N LEU A 836 -9.65 9.67 -38.51
CA LEU A 836 -9.06 10.87 -37.91
C LEU A 836 -7.61 11.13 -38.34
N SER A 837 -7.06 10.35 -39.29
CA SER A 837 -5.66 10.53 -39.73
C SER A 837 -5.40 11.84 -40.45
N ARG A 838 -6.46 12.49 -40.94
CA ARG A 838 -6.42 13.76 -41.67
C ARG A 838 -7.50 14.70 -41.12
N PRO A 839 -7.29 16.03 -41.20
CA PRO A 839 -8.32 17.01 -40.84
C PRO A 839 -9.43 17.11 -41.90
N GLU A 840 -9.15 16.66 -43.12
CA GLU A 840 -10.13 16.63 -44.23
C GLU A 840 -11.18 15.53 -44.02
N MET A 841 -12.28 15.57 -44.80
CA MET A 841 -13.25 14.47 -44.82
C MET A 841 -12.55 13.12 -45.11
N PRO A 842 -12.87 12.06 -44.35
CA PRO A 842 -12.24 10.75 -44.53
C PRO A 842 -12.43 10.25 -45.96
N GLN A 843 -11.33 9.83 -46.57
CA GLN A 843 -11.26 9.27 -47.93
C GLN A 843 -10.14 8.23 -47.98
N PRO A 844 -10.19 7.25 -48.89
CA PRO A 844 -9.09 6.30 -49.06
C PRO A 844 -7.81 7.00 -49.53
N GLU A 845 -6.65 6.42 -49.20
CA GLU A 845 -5.35 6.88 -49.70
C GLU A 845 -4.61 5.71 -50.35
N PRO A 846 -3.64 5.97 -51.25
CA PRO A 846 -2.83 4.93 -51.86
C PRO A 846 -2.18 4.01 -50.81
N VAL A 847 -1.98 2.74 -51.18
CA VAL A 847 -1.32 1.76 -50.30
C VAL A 847 0.09 2.23 -49.92
N GLY A 848 0.50 1.99 -48.68
CA GLY A 848 1.85 2.27 -48.16
C GLY A 848 2.15 3.74 -47.85
N VAL A 849 1.16 4.63 -47.86
CA VAL A 849 1.33 6.06 -47.51
C VAL A 849 1.76 6.27 -46.05
N PHE A 850 1.40 5.35 -45.16
CA PHE A 850 1.68 5.44 -43.72
C PHE A 850 2.84 4.53 -43.34
N PRO A 851 4.10 5.04 -43.30
CA PRO A 851 5.28 4.19 -43.11
C PRO A 851 5.39 3.58 -41.70
N THR A 852 4.62 4.10 -40.74
CA THR A 852 4.56 3.56 -39.36
C THR A 852 3.65 2.33 -39.28
N ASP A 853 2.65 2.20 -40.15
CA ASP A 853 1.81 1.01 -40.27
C ASP A 853 2.58 -0.11 -41.01
N LEU A 854 3.63 -0.58 -40.35
CA LEU A 854 4.56 -1.59 -40.84
C LEU A 854 4.76 -2.63 -39.73
N SER A 855 4.43 -3.88 -40.02
CA SER A 855 4.60 -4.96 -39.05
C SER A 855 6.05 -5.41 -38.91
N VAL A 856 6.33 -6.22 -37.89
CA VAL A 856 7.65 -6.84 -37.67
C VAL A 856 8.14 -7.70 -38.86
N TYR A 857 7.22 -8.17 -39.70
CA TYR A 857 7.55 -8.93 -40.91
C TYR A 857 7.66 -8.05 -42.16
N GLY A 858 7.44 -6.74 -42.03
CA GLY A 858 7.49 -5.78 -43.13
C GLY A 858 6.22 -5.73 -43.98
N VAL A 859 5.07 -6.11 -43.42
CA VAL A 859 3.77 -6.02 -44.08
C VAL A 859 3.15 -4.64 -43.75
N ARG A 860 2.64 -3.94 -44.77
CA ARG A 860 2.10 -2.58 -44.63
C ARG A 860 0.59 -2.55 -44.49
N ASP A 861 0.07 -1.46 -43.94
CA ASP A 861 -1.37 -1.16 -43.86
C ASP A 861 -2.17 -2.29 -43.18
N LEU A 862 -1.67 -2.81 -42.05
CA LEU A 862 -2.37 -3.86 -41.28
C LEU A 862 -3.18 -3.29 -40.11
N ALA A 863 -3.03 -2.01 -39.78
CA ALA A 863 -3.91 -1.32 -38.85
C ALA A 863 -4.96 -0.49 -39.59
N GLY A 864 -4.58 0.22 -40.66
CA GLY A 864 -5.44 1.12 -41.42
C GLY A 864 -5.61 0.74 -42.90
N GLY A 865 -6.17 1.66 -43.68
CA GLY A 865 -6.44 1.47 -45.09
C GLY A 865 -7.81 0.83 -45.30
N VAL A 866 -7.86 -0.47 -45.55
CA VAL A 866 -9.10 -1.25 -45.63
C VAL A 866 -8.95 -2.56 -44.85
N GLN A 867 -10.07 -3.13 -44.45
CA GLN A 867 -10.11 -4.45 -43.82
C GLN A 867 -9.86 -5.54 -44.87
N ASP A 868 -9.19 -6.63 -44.47
CA ASP A 868 -8.99 -7.78 -45.35
C ASP A 868 -10.17 -8.74 -45.25
N TRP A 869 -10.75 -9.11 -46.39
CA TRP A 869 -11.53 -10.35 -46.49
C TRP A 869 -10.68 -11.54 -46.04
N CYS A 870 -11.17 -12.27 -45.04
CA CYS A 870 -10.51 -13.46 -44.49
C CYS A 870 -11.33 -14.71 -44.80
N ARG A 871 -10.67 -15.83 -45.10
CA ARG A 871 -11.33 -17.14 -45.19
C ARG A 871 -11.69 -17.65 -43.77
N ASP A 872 -12.88 -18.22 -43.59
CA ASP A 872 -13.30 -18.87 -42.34
C ASP A 872 -12.84 -20.34 -42.37
N ASP A 873 -12.17 -20.82 -41.31
CA ASP A 873 -11.55 -22.15 -41.29
C ASP A 873 -12.55 -23.31 -41.34
N GLU A 874 -13.85 -23.08 -41.10
CA GLU A 874 -14.90 -24.10 -41.31
C GLU A 874 -15.03 -24.51 -42.78
N TRP A 875 -14.71 -23.62 -43.73
CA TRP A 875 -14.76 -23.92 -45.17
C TRP A 875 -13.56 -24.77 -45.64
N SER A 876 -12.53 -24.92 -44.81
CA SER A 876 -11.24 -25.53 -45.18
C SER A 876 -11.12 -27.03 -44.88
N ARG A 877 -12.05 -27.63 -44.11
CA ARG A 877 -11.98 -29.06 -43.76
C ARG A 877 -12.18 -30.00 -44.95
N GLU A 878 -12.90 -29.59 -45.99
CA GLU A 878 -13.01 -30.40 -47.22
C GLU A 878 -11.81 -30.22 -48.17
N PHE A 879 -11.13 -29.07 -48.13
CA PHE A 879 -10.01 -28.78 -49.03
C PHE A 879 -8.68 -29.38 -48.56
N ALA A 880 -8.46 -29.48 -47.24
CA ALA A 880 -7.25 -30.06 -46.65
C ALA A 880 -7.18 -31.59 -46.74
N ALA A 881 -8.26 -32.26 -47.16
CA ALA A 881 -8.32 -33.72 -47.23
C ALA A 881 -7.77 -34.32 -48.54
N ASN A 882 -7.49 -33.51 -49.59
CA ASN A 882 -7.10 -34.07 -50.88
C ASN A 882 -6.20 -33.14 -51.73
N PRO A 883 -4.86 -33.26 -51.67
CA PRO A 883 -3.91 -32.34 -52.31
C PRO A 883 -3.79 -32.48 -53.84
N THR A 884 -4.62 -33.30 -54.49
CA THR A 884 -4.57 -33.56 -55.95
C THR A 884 -5.77 -33.04 -56.73
N VAL A 885 -6.67 -32.28 -56.11
CA VAL A 885 -7.83 -31.72 -56.81
C VAL A 885 -7.44 -30.38 -57.43
N SER A 886 -7.25 -30.35 -58.75
CA SER A 886 -7.31 -29.11 -59.53
C SER A 886 -8.64 -28.44 -59.22
N VAL A 887 -8.64 -27.13 -58.95
CA VAL A 887 -9.88 -26.32 -58.82
C VAL A 887 -10.82 -26.73 -59.95
N PRO A 888 -11.86 -27.54 -59.70
CA PRO A 888 -12.90 -27.69 -60.68
C PRO A 888 -13.60 -26.33 -60.73
N ASP A 889 -14.16 -25.96 -61.87
CA ASP A 889 -15.17 -24.91 -61.90
C ASP A 889 -16.14 -25.18 -60.74
N ALA A 890 -16.03 -24.44 -59.64
CA ALA A 890 -16.98 -24.54 -58.56
C ALA A 890 -18.31 -24.19 -59.22
N PRO A 891 -19.31 -25.09 -59.20
CA PRO A 891 -20.64 -24.64 -59.56
C PRO A 891 -20.95 -23.51 -58.59
N LEU A 892 -21.42 -22.39 -59.12
CA LEU A 892 -22.06 -21.25 -58.42
C LEU A 892 -23.24 -21.72 -57.53
N GLY A 893 -23.03 -22.64 -56.59
CA GLY A 893 -24.08 -23.48 -56.01
C GLY A 893 -24.01 -23.68 -54.50
N GLU A 894 -22.84 -23.55 -53.87
CA GLU A 894 -22.78 -23.41 -52.41
C GLU A 894 -22.61 -21.94 -52.07
N LEU A 895 -23.68 -21.34 -51.53
CA LEU A 895 -23.66 -19.94 -51.10
C LEU A 895 -22.54 -19.76 -50.07
N PRO A 896 -21.71 -18.70 -50.18
CA PRO A 896 -20.82 -18.33 -49.09
C PRO A 896 -21.66 -18.16 -47.79
N PRO A 897 -21.07 -18.41 -46.61
CA PRO A 897 -21.79 -18.23 -45.34
C PRO A 897 -22.45 -16.84 -45.32
N GLU A 898 -23.58 -16.69 -44.61
CA GLU A 898 -24.31 -15.41 -44.59
C GLU A 898 -23.41 -14.22 -44.26
N SER A 899 -22.34 -14.44 -43.49
CA SER A 899 -21.27 -13.47 -43.24
C SER A 899 -19.87 -14.09 -43.24
N CYS A 900 -18.87 -13.31 -43.67
CA CYS A 900 -17.45 -13.65 -43.63
C CYS A 900 -16.71 -12.76 -42.64
N ARG A 901 -15.61 -13.26 -42.07
CA ARG A 901 -14.73 -12.46 -41.21
C ARG A 901 -13.92 -11.49 -42.05
N VAL A 902 -13.81 -10.26 -41.55
CA VAL A 902 -12.85 -9.27 -42.00
C VAL A 902 -11.97 -8.88 -40.82
N GLY A 903 -10.68 -8.68 -41.09
CA GLY A 903 -9.72 -8.25 -40.07
C GLY A 903 -9.22 -6.84 -40.36
N GLY A 904 -8.83 -6.10 -39.32
CA GLY A 904 -8.20 -4.79 -39.44
C GLY A 904 -9.08 -3.57 -39.25
N GLY A 905 -8.45 -2.41 -39.36
CA GLY A 905 -9.13 -1.13 -39.46
C GLY A 905 -9.34 -0.70 -40.90
N ALA A 906 -10.05 0.42 -41.05
CA ALA A 906 -10.30 1.03 -42.35
C ALA A 906 -10.28 2.55 -42.23
N TRP A 907 -10.09 3.21 -43.38
CA TRP A 907 -9.99 4.66 -43.51
C TRP A 907 -11.22 5.41 -42.98
N ASN A 908 -12.37 4.76 -42.82
CA ASN A 908 -13.62 5.33 -42.31
C ASN A 908 -13.96 4.91 -40.87
N LEU A 909 -13.11 4.10 -40.22
CA LEU A 909 -13.30 3.57 -38.86
C LEU A 909 -12.41 4.26 -37.82
N PHE A 910 -12.65 3.96 -36.54
CA PHE A 910 -11.96 4.53 -35.38
C PHE A 910 -10.83 3.62 -34.87
N GLU A 911 -10.17 4.05 -33.78
CA GLU A 911 -9.02 3.37 -33.17
C GLU A 911 -9.29 1.90 -32.83
N ASP A 912 -10.45 1.61 -32.24
CA ASP A 912 -10.87 0.27 -31.81
C ASP A 912 -10.74 -0.77 -32.93
N SER A 913 -11.05 -0.37 -34.16
CA SER A 913 -10.96 -1.22 -35.35
C SER A 913 -9.52 -1.37 -35.86
N CYS A 914 -8.64 -0.40 -35.59
CA CYS A 914 -7.25 -0.41 -36.03
C CYS A 914 -6.36 -1.36 -35.22
N ARG A 915 -6.85 -1.82 -34.06
CA ARG A 915 -6.16 -2.80 -33.23
C ARG A 915 -6.06 -4.13 -33.96
N ALA A 916 -4.91 -4.78 -33.87
CA ALA A 916 -4.62 -5.93 -34.73
C ALA A 916 -5.49 -7.16 -34.41
N ALA A 917 -5.99 -7.27 -33.18
CA ALA A 917 -6.91 -8.32 -32.75
C ALA A 917 -8.38 -8.08 -33.19
N SER A 918 -8.68 -6.92 -33.77
CA SER A 918 -10.03 -6.54 -34.15
C SER A 918 -10.56 -7.38 -35.30
N ARG A 919 -11.79 -7.87 -35.12
CA ARG A 919 -12.49 -8.77 -36.04
C ARG A 919 -13.92 -8.30 -36.21
N VAL A 920 -14.37 -8.27 -37.45
CA VAL A 920 -15.76 -7.95 -37.76
C VAL A 920 -16.31 -9.03 -38.68
N ARG A 921 -17.61 -9.34 -38.58
CA ARG A 921 -18.31 -10.14 -39.58
C ARG A 921 -19.08 -9.20 -40.50
N VAL A 922 -18.86 -9.34 -41.81
CA VAL A 922 -19.56 -8.60 -42.86
C VAL A 922 -20.33 -9.60 -43.70
N LEU A 923 -21.55 -9.25 -44.13
CA LEU A 923 -22.35 -10.11 -45.01
C LEU A 923 -21.53 -10.51 -46.25
N SER A 924 -21.65 -11.76 -46.69
CA SER A 924 -20.86 -12.26 -47.83
C SER A 924 -21.14 -11.49 -49.12
N ILE A 925 -22.37 -11.02 -49.31
CA ILE A 925 -22.81 -10.14 -50.42
C ILE A 925 -22.53 -8.65 -50.17
N GLY A 926 -21.92 -8.31 -49.03
CA GLY A 926 -21.72 -6.94 -48.60
C GLY A 926 -20.59 -6.26 -49.38
N ARG A 927 -20.91 -5.16 -50.08
CA ARG A 927 -19.93 -4.27 -50.72
C ARG A 927 -19.71 -3.04 -49.86
N SER A 928 -18.60 -3.00 -49.13
CA SER A 928 -18.27 -1.93 -48.19
C SER A 928 -17.07 -1.11 -48.67
N VAL A 929 -17.11 0.20 -48.43
CA VAL A 929 -16.00 1.12 -48.72
C VAL A 929 -14.79 0.89 -47.83
N GLY A 930 -14.98 0.24 -46.68
CA GLY A 930 -13.92 -0.08 -45.72
C GLY A 930 -13.36 -1.49 -45.86
N VAL A 931 -13.84 -2.31 -46.79
CA VAL A 931 -13.42 -3.71 -46.94
C VAL A 931 -12.81 -3.93 -48.33
N GLY A 932 -11.62 -4.51 -48.34
CA GLY A 932 -10.88 -4.90 -49.54
C GLY A 932 -10.31 -6.29 -49.38
N MET A 933 -9.16 -6.54 -50.01
CA MET A 933 -8.50 -7.84 -49.92
C MET A 933 -6.99 -7.75 -50.03
N ARG A 934 -6.36 -8.78 -49.49
CA ARG A 934 -4.94 -9.07 -49.60
C ARG A 934 -4.76 -10.54 -49.89
N LEU A 935 -3.69 -10.86 -50.59
CA LEU A 935 -3.38 -12.23 -50.99
C LEU A 935 -2.44 -12.89 -49.99
N ALA A 936 -2.63 -14.18 -49.80
CA ALA A 936 -1.74 -15.06 -49.06
C ALA A 936 -1.39 -16.29 -49.91
N LEU A 937 -0.30 -16.95 -49.53
CA LEU A 937 0.21 -18.18 -50.13
C LEU A 937 0.53 -19.17 -49.01
N ASP A 938 0.15 -20.43 -49.22
CA ASP A 938 0.66 -21.52 -48.39
C ASP A 938 2.12 -21.78 -48.73
N VAL A 939 2.94 -21.95 -47.69
CA VAL A 939 4.37 -22.24 -47.84
C VAL A 939 4.57 -23.70 -47.44
N ASN A 940 4.31 -24.60 -48.39
CA ASN A 940 4.57 -26.03 -48.25
C ASN A 940 6.01 -26.37 -48.71
N ASP A 941 6.51 -27.52 -48.26
CA ASP A 941 7.88 -28.03 -48.53
C ASP A 941 8.31 -28.00 -50.00
#